data_AF-A0A9N6YXX0-F1
#
_entry.id   AF-A0A9N6YXX0-F1
#
_cell.length_a   1.000
_cell.length_b   1.000
_cell.length_c   1.000
_cell.angle_alpha   90.00
_cell.angle_beta   90.00
_cell.angle_gamma   90.00
#
_symmetry.space_group_name_H-M   'P 1'
#
loop_
_entity.id
_entity.type
_entity.pdbx_description
1 polymer ?
#
loop_
_entity_poly.entity_id
_entity_poly.type
_entity_poly.pdbx_seq_one_letter_code
_entity_poly.pdbx_strand_id
1 'polypeptide(L)'
;MSESGGTSRRDEYYGSPDLPTTEDDLGFRSYVNAVMKFLTHDDTEPPLTISVEGDWGSGKSSFLLQLEDALREKDHHTVQFNPWQHDKEEQLWAVFAIQFFDQLTQQLSATQRWKGHIKLYLRRTDWNSSWISIIQNVLLGLLAFIVTIAVPLLVVVLGLELSESLNIIRDSNLADVFKGVVYSGSVLLFLTGITSIWIRIRNELGAGIRRGISQHVNSPDYSNRIPFVESFHDDFENIVNAYSGDKPVFVFIDDLDRCENQKAAELMEGINALVSVETSIFFIVAMDRDKVAASVAKKHQDPVESERNIVDNKTDQQNPDITYGNKYLQKFIQISFQVPSPSKQNVEDFVESLVHTESSQTKSETVDWHKNTEALNNFHDKLTEMSSLLSKRLDYNPRDIKKFVNTYRFQTLLAKERGIIDRNRGVGVGITVEQLGKFVALSLQKPQFVSDLSHRPKDLNYLQEYALDDSDNQDLGEKLSDSTRDWKHDQELISLLNIGCDGLTPDPYSFENANVEFLLQISPESDLTLPDERRVTVRILEPVGEIFGTDERVYKLRKSQMVSLPATNAIPLVERGAAEIPKFDQEQPSDISVNVEDLEESKPNISSGPADEQVRVTIEMIENYPEKIFGIDGQEYRVERNDVLTLPVPDAIPLIQRGFAKRLNS
;
A
#
# COMPACT_ATOMS: atom_id res chain seq x y z
N MET A 1 -43.65 7.79 53.50
CA MET A 1 -42.42 7.82 54.30
C MET A 1 -41.61 6.61 53.86
N SER A 2 -40.85 6.71 52.77
CA SER A 2 -39.49 7.26 52.70
C SER A 2 -38.48 6.33 53.36
N GLU A 3 -37.87 5.47 52.56
CA GLU A 3 -36.45 5.17 52.71
C GLU A 3 -35.87 4.95 51.32
N SER A 4 -35.15 5.97 50.89
CA SER A 4 -34.29 6.03 49.72
C SER A 4 -33.20 4.96 49.82
N GLY A 5 -33.36 3.87 49.05
CA GLY A 5 -32.28 2.93 48.78
C GLY A 5 -31.28 3.58 47.84
N GLY A 6 -30.08 3.84 48.36
CA GLY A 6 -29.05 4.66 47.73
C GLY A 6 -28.69 4.25 46.31
N THR A 7 -28.53 5.27 45.48
CA THR A 7 -27.63 5.27 44.33
C THR A 7 -26.29 4.66 44.76
N SER A 8 -26.00 3.45 44.29
CA SER A 8 -24.64 2.93 44.28
C SER A 8 -23.83 3.86 43.40
N ARG A 9 -23.10 4.79 44.03
CA ARG A 9 -21.89 5.38 43.46
C ARG A 9 -21.01 4.18 43.10
N ARG A 10 -20.89 3.89 41.81
CA ARG A 10 -19.90 2.94 41.31
C ARG A 10 -18.54 3.60 41.48
N ASP A 11 -17.58 2.87 42.05
CA ASP A 11 -16.26 3.37 42.41
C ASP A 11 -15.47 3.93 41.20
N GLU A 12 -14.76 5.04 41.45
CA GLU A 12 -14.18 6.03 40.51
C GLU A 12 -12.82 5.68 39.86
N TYR A 13 -12.50 4.42 39.60
CA TYR A 13 -11.22 4.06 38.97
C TYR A 13 -11.39 2.98 37.89
N TYR A 14 -11.75 3.42 36.68
CA TYR A 14 -11.75 2.59 35.47
C TYR A 14 -10.58 3.00 34.58
N GLY A 15 -9.88 2.02 34.01
CA GLY A 15 -8.97 2.25 32.89
C GLY A 15 -9.72 2.08 31.58
N SER A 16 -9.56 3.03 30.66
CA SER A 16 -10.08 2.89 29.30
C SER A 16 -9.13 2.01 28.48
N PRO A 17 -9.60 0.92 27.86
CA PRO A 17 -8.77 0.08 27.02
C PRO A 17 -8.40 0.83 25.73
N ASP A 18 -7.14 0.70 25.31
CA ASP A 18 -6.67 1.21 24.03
C ASP A 18 -7.05 0.22 22.93
N LEU A 19 -8.23 0.45 22.33
CA LEU A 19 -8.79 -0.37 21.26
C LEU A 19 -9.27 0.53 20.12
N PRO A 20 -9.07 0.11 18.86
CA PRO A 20 -9.71 0.76 17.72
C PRO A 20 -11.25 0.77 17.87
N THR A 21 -11.89 1.86 17.44
CA THR A 21 -13.34 2.09 17.64
C THR A 21 -14.03 2.59 16.38
N THR A 22 -15.32 2.26 16.24
CA THR A 22 -16.24 2.80 15.23
C THR A 22 -16.89 4.12 15.67
N GLU A 23 -16.82 4.47 16.95
CA GLU A 23 -17.29 5.76 17.45
C GLU A 23 -16.31 6.87 17.07
N ASP A 24 -16.86 8.00 16.64
CA ASP A 24 -16.05 9.14 16.21
C ASP A 24 -16.03 10.25 17.26
N ASP A 25 -15.14 10.09 18.24
CA ASP A 25 -14.90 11.11 19.27
C ASP A 25 -13.81 12.11 18.84
N LEU A 26 -13.04 11.82 17.78
CA LEU A 26 -11.90 12.63 17.32
C LEU A 26 -12.18 13.41 16.03
N GLY A 27 -13.40 13.35 15.49
CA GLY A 27 -13.87 14.11 14.33
C GLY A 27 -13.45 13.54 12.96
N PHE A 28 -13.12 12.25 12.88
CA PHE A 28 -12.75 11.53 11.67
C PHE A 28 -13.91 11.27 10.71
N ARG A 29 -15.17 11.37 11.15
CA ARG A 29 -16.36 11.03 10.34
C ARG A 29 -16.45 11.78 9.03
N SER A 30 -16.04 13.05 9.01
CA SER A 30 -16.01 13.87 7.78
C SER A 30 -15.01 13.31 6.75
N TYR A 31 -13.85 12.84 7.23
CA TYR A 31 -12.81 12.22 6.41
C TYR A 31 -13.22 10.83 5.93
N VAL A 32 -13.78 10.02 6.83
CA VAL A 32 -14.32 8.68 6.52
C VAL A 32 -15.40 8.79 5.43
N ASN A 33 -16.34 9.72 5.58
CA ASN A 33 -17.38 9.97 4.59
C ASN A 33 -16.82 10.39 3.23
N ALA A 34 -15.78 11.23 3.21
CA ALA A 34 -15.12 11.63 1.97
C ALA A 34 -14.44 10.44 1.29
N VAL A 35 -13.64 9.65 2.01
CA VAL A 35 -12.99 8.44 1.46
C VAL A 35 -14.03 7.45 0.93
N MET A 36 -15.08 7.17 1.71
CA MET A 36 -16.17 6.29 1.28
C MET A 36 -16.87 6.81 0.02
N LYS A 37 -17.22 8.09 -0.04
CA LYS A 37 -17.86 8.69 -1.22
C LYS A 37 -16.96 8.67 -2.44
N PHE A 38 -15.66 8.88 -2.27
CA PHE A 38 -14.68 8.78 -3.35
C PHE A 38 -14.58 7.36 -3.89
N LEU A 39 -14.43 6.37 -2.99
CA LEU A 39 -14.29 4.95 -3.31
C LEU A 39 -15.54 4.35 -3.96
N THR A 40 -16.73 4.88 -3.63
CA THR A 40 -18.02 4.38 -4.14
C THR A 40 -18.59 5.20 -5.28
N HIS A 41 -17.84 6.19 -5.79
CA HIS A 41 -18.27 7.01 -6.91
C HIS A 41 -18.20 6.22 -8.23
N ASP A 42 -19.18 6.41 -9.13
CA ASP A 42 -19.29 5.65 -10.39
C ASP A 42 -18.04 5.80 -11.29
N ASP A 43 -17.44 6.99 -11.33
CA ASP A 43 -16.20 7.25 -12.07
C ASP A 43 -14.91 6.77 -11.38
N THR A 44 -15.00 6.18 -10.20
CA THR A 44 -13.83 5.62 -9.50
C THR A 44 -13.74 4.15 -9.83
N GLU A 45 -12.88 3.83 -10.80
CA GLU A 45 -12.74 2.47 -11.31
C GLU A 45 -11.66 1.67 -10.53
N PRO A 46 -11.95 0.42 -10.14
CA PRO A 46 -10.94 -0.51 -9.67
C PRO A 46 -10.11 -1.10 -10.83
N PRO A 47 -8.91 -1.66 -10.57
CA PRO A 47 -8.29 -1.76 -9.26
C PRO A 47 -7.67 -0.44 -8.79
N LEU A 48 -7.85 -0.12 -7.50
CA LEU A 48 -7.29 1.09 -6.89
C LEU A 48 -6.82 0.80 -5.46
N THR A 49 -5.61 1.23 -5.15
CA THR A 49 -5.01 1.17 -3.81
C THR A 49 -4.93 2.58 -3.22
N ILE A 50 -5.52 2.73 -2.04
CA ILE A 50 -5.36 3.88 -1.16
C ILE A 50 -4.54 3.46 0.06
N SER A 51 -3.53 4.25 0.42
CA SER A 51 -2.88 4.12 1.72
C SER A 51 -3.48 5.08 2.74
N VAL A 52 -3.62 4.61 3.99
CA VAL A 52 -3.97 5.41 5.16
C VAL A 52 -2.71 5.52 6.02
N GLU A 53 -2.08 6.68 5.96
CA GLU A 53 -0.73 6.92 6.48
C GLU A 53 -0.78 7.75 7.76
N GLY A 54 0.22 7.61 8.64
CA GLY A 54 0.33 8.38 9.87
C GLY A 54 1.18 7.68 10.92
N ASP A 55 1.59 8.42 11.94
CA ASP A 55 2.42 7.90 13.03
C ASP A 55 1.68 6.89 13.92
N TRP A 56 2.42 6.23 14.80
CA TRP A 56 1.82 5.40 15.84
C TRP A 56 0.91 6.23 16.76
N GLY A 57 -0.29 5.72 17.03
CA GLY A 57 -1.29 6.43 17.85
C GLY A 57 -2.13 7.49 17.12
N SER A 58 -1.90 7.73 15.81
CA SER A 58 -2.69 8.71 15.02
C SER A 58 -4.15 8.32 14.79
N GLY A 59 -4.54 7.05 15.03
CA GLY A 59 -5.90 6.57 14.83
C GLY A 59 -6.17 5.84 13.52
N LYS A 60 -5.13 5.42 12.77
CA LYS A 60 -5.26 4.63 11.52
C LYS A 60 -6.23 3.45 11.65
N SER A 61 -6.04 2.56 12.63
CA SER A 61 -6.90 1.39 12.81
C SER A 61 -8.36 1.77 13.11
N SER A 62 -8.61 2.82 13.91
CA SER A 62 -9.96 3.35 14.13
C SER A 62 -10.56 3.92 12.84
N PHE A 63 -9.77 4.64 12.05
CA PHE A 63 -10.21 5.16 10.75
C PHE A 63 -10.62 4.04 9.79
N LEU A 64 -9.83 2.97 9.70
CA LEU A 64 -10.14 1.81 8.86
C LEU A 64 -11.43 1.12 9.31
N LEU A 65 -11.62 0.93 10.62
CA LEU A 65 -12.85 0.35 11.16
C LEU A 65 -14.08 1.22 10.86
N GLN A 66 -13.99 2.53 11.04
CA GLN A 66 -15.08 3.46 10.72
C GLN A 66 -15.42 3.44 9.22
N LEU A 67 -14.40 3.40 8.35
CA LEU A 67 -14.59 3.33 6.90
C LEU A 67 -15.21 2.00 6.46
N GLU A 68 -14.77 0.89 7.06
CA GLU A 68 -15.36 -0.41 6.79
C GLU A 68 -16.83 -0.45 7.21
N ASP A 69 -17.16 0.05 8.40
CA ASP A 69 -18.53 0.09 8.90
C ASP A 69 -19.42 0.90 7.94
N ALA A 70 -18.96 2.09 7.52
CA ALA A 70 -19.66 2.93 6.55
C ALA A 70 -19.87 2.26 5.18
N LEU A 71 -18.92 1.43 4.72
CA LEU A 71 -19.05 0.67 3.46
C LEU A 71 -20.01 -0.52 3.62
N ARG A 72 -19.98 -1.22 4.76
CA ARG A 72 -20.90 -2.33 5.06
C ARG A 72 -22.34 -1.84 5.19
N GLU A 73 -22.57 -0.68 5.80
CA GLU A 73 -23.89 -0.04 5.87
C GLU A 73 -24.50 0.20 4.48
N LYS A 74 -23.64 0.40 3.46
CA LYS A 74 -24.03 0.57 2.05
C LYS A 74 -24.07 -0.75 1.26
N ASP A 75 -24.04 -1.90 1.92
CA ASP A 75 -24.12 -3.23 1.31
C ASP A 75 -22.96 -3.51 0.32
N HIS A 76 -21.75 -3.00 0.63
CA HIS A 76 -20.51 -3.36 -0.06
C HIS A 76 -19.78 -4.53 0.61
N HIS A 77 -19.00 -5.27 -0.17
CA HIS A 77 -18.18 -6.36 0.33
C HIS A 77 -16.88 -5.83 0.94
N THR A 78 -16.55 -6.24 2.17
CA THR A 78 -15.31 -5.82 2.84
C THR A 78 -14.49 -7.01 3.31
N VAL A 79 -13.17 -6.96 3.23
CA VAL A 79 -12.27 -8.02 3.71
C VAL A 79 -11.21 -7.36 4.57
N GLN A 80 -10.98 -7.86 5.78
CA GLN A 80 -9.87 -7.43 6.62
C GLN A 80 -8.72 -8.43 6.55
N PHE A 81 -7.49 -7.92 6.54
CA PHE A 81 -6.28 -8.73 6.67
C PHE A 81 -5.26 -8.02 7.55
N ASN A 82 -4.84 -8.67 8.64
CA ASN A 82 -3.76 -8.19 9.48
C ASN A 82 -2.54 -9.13 9.29
N PRO A 83 -1.50 -8.71 8.56
CA PRO A 83 -0.34 -9.55 8.28
C PRO A 83 0.52 -9.79 9.53
N TRP A 84 0.54 -8.86 10.48
CA TRP A 84 1.29 -9.02 11.74
C TRP A 84 0.76 -10.18 12.58
N GLN A 85 -0.55 -10.44 12.56
CA GLN A 85 -1.14 -11.64 13.20
C GLN A 85 -0.67 -12.96 12.57
N HIS A 86 -0.20 -12.91 11.32
CA HIS A 86 0.26 -14.06 10.55
C HIS A 86 1.76 -14.02 10.28
N ASP A 87 2.52 -13.20 11.01
CA ASP A 87 3.96 -13.04 10.78
C ASP A 87 4.75 -14.34 11.00
N LYS A 88 4.17 -15.39 11.60
CA LYS A 88 4.86 -16.70 11.73
C LYS A 88 4.72 -17.61 10.50
N GLU A 89 3.82 -17.26 9.59
CA GLU A 89 3.53 -18.06 8.40
C GLU A 89 4.61 -17.85 7.33
N GLU A 90 4.98 -18.90 6.62
CA GLU A 90 6.02 -18.82 5.58
C GLU A 90 5.62 -17.92 4.40
N GLN A 91 4.32 -17.79 4.12
CA GLN A 91 3.80 -17.08 2.95
C GLN A 91 2.56 -16.26 3.29
N LEU A 92 2.74 -14.98 3.62
CA LEU A 92 1.64 -14.08 3.99
C LEU A 92 0.59 -13.93 2.88
N TRP A 93 1.00 -13.86 1.62
CA TRP A 93 0.08 -13.69 0.49
C TRP A 93 -0.90 -14.87 0.36
N ALA A 94 -0.49 -16.08 0.74
CA ALA A 94 -1.36 -17.27 0.66
C ALA A 94 -2.38 -17.29 1.81
N VAL A 95 -1.96 -16.85 3.00
CA VAL A 95 -2.86 -16.62 4.13
C VAL A 95 -3.88 -15.53 3.77
N PHE A 96 -3.42 -14.43 3.16
CA PHE A 96 -4.27 -13.38 2.64
C PHE A 96 -5.33 -13.94 1.69
N ALA A 97 -4.93 -14.73 0.69
CA ALA A 97 -5.85 -15.33 -0.26
C ALA A 97 -6.95 -16.18 0.39
N ILE A 98 -6.58 -16.99 1.40
CA ILE A 98 -7.53 -17.83 2.13
C ILE A 98 -8.50 -16.96 2.92
N GLN A 99 -8.00 -15.96 3.66
CA GLN A 99 -8.85 -15.07 4.45
C GLN A 99 -9.75 -14.21 3.57
N PHE A 100 -9.24 -13.73 2.45
CA PHE A 100 -10.01 -13.02 1.44
C PHE A 100 -11.19 -13.86 0.97
N PHE A 101 -10.93 -15.11 0.58
CA PHE A 101 -11.98 -16.02 0.13
C PHE A 101 -12.99 -16.33 1.23
N ASP A 102 -12.53 -16.66 2.43
CA ASP A 102 -13.39 -17.02 3.55
C ASP A 102 -14.29 -15.86 3.98
N GLN A 103 -13.75 -14.64 4.10
CA GLN A 103 -14.52 -13.46 4.48
C GLN A 103 -15.49 -13.02 3.39
N LEU A 104 -15.06 -13.01 2.12
CA LEU A 104 -15.93 -12.66 0.99
C LEU A 104 -17.11 -13.64 0.91
N THR A 105 -16.86 -14.95 0.99
CA THR A 105 -17.94 -15.94 0.93
C THR A 105 -18.88 -15.88 2.13
N GLN A 106 -18.40 -15.56 3.33
CA GLN A 106 -19.24 -15.41 4.52
C GLN A 106 -20.28 -14.29 4.38
N GLN A 107 -19.98 -13.24 3.63
CA GLN A 107 -20.91 -12.13 3.37
C GLN A 107 -21.99 -12.45 2.34
N LEU A 108 -21.82 -13.51 1.56
CA LEU A 108 -22.78 -13.91 0.54
C LEU A 108 -23.91 -14.76 1.13
N SER A 109 -25.12 -14.60 0.61
CA SER A 109 -26.22 -15.53 0.87
C SER A 109 -25.92 -16.93 0.33
N ALA A 110 -26.60 -17.96 0.84
CA ALA A 110 -26.42 -19.34 0.35
C ALA A 110 -26.63 -19.47 -1.17
N THR A 111 -27.53 -18.68 -1.76
CA THR A 111 -27.79 -18.67 -3.20
C THR A 111 -26.65 -18.03 -3.99
N GLN A 112 -26.08 -16.92 -3.50
CA GLN A 112 -24.95 -16.25 -4.12
C GLN A 112 -23.69 -17.12 -4.04
N ARG A 113 -23.42 -17.75 -2.89
CA ARG A 113 -22.31 -18.70 -2.74
C ARG A 113 -22.41 -19.83 -3.76
N TRP A 114 -23.60 -20.43 -3.89
CA TRP A 114 -23.82 -21.53 -4.83
C TRP A 114 -23.64 -21.10 -6.29
N LYS A 115 -24.17 -19.92 -6.66
CA LYS A 115 -23.92 -19.32 -7.99
C LYS A 115 -22.44 -19.06 -8.22
N GLY A 116 -21.72 -18.54 -7.21
CA GLY A 116 -20.29 -18.27 -7.28
C GLY A 116 -19.48 -19.56 -7.47
N HIS A 117 -19.77 -20.61 -6.71
CA HIS A 117 -19.14 -21.91 -6.89
C HIS A 117 -19.35 -22.48 -8.30
N ILE A 118 -20.56 -22.35 -8.85
CA ILE A 118 -20.83 -22.79 -10.22
C ILE A 118 -20.07 -21.92 -11.23
N LYS A 119 -20.15 -20.58 -11.10
CA LYS A 119 -19.45 -19.65 -11.99
C LYS A 119 -17.94 -19.90 -11.98
N LEU A 120 -17.36 -20.14 -10.81
CA LEU A 120 -15.95 -20.49 -10.65
C LEU A 120 -15.63 -21.84 -11.30
N TYR A 121 -16.44 -22.87 -11.04
CA TYR A 121 -16.24 -24.20 -11.64
C TYR A 121 -16.28 -24.14 -13.18
N LEU A 122 -17.25 -23.40 -13.74
CA LEU A 122 -17.38 -23.22 -15.19
C LEU A 122 -16.21 -22.42 -15.79
N ARG A 123 -15.61 -21.50 -15.03
CA ARG A 123 -14.44 -20.70 -15.46
C ARG A 123 -13.12 -21.48 -15.35
N ARG A 124 -12.93 -22.29 -14.31
CA ARG A 124 -11.73 -23.11 -14.11
C ARG A 124 -11.64 -24.34 -15.01
N THR A 125 -12.75 -24.77 -15.59
CA THR A 125 -12.79 -26.04 -16.33
C THR A 125 -12.39 -25.82 -17.79
N ASP A 126 -11.30 -26.48 -18.22
CA ASP A 126 -10.97 -26.59 -19.63
C ASP A 126 -12.00 -27.46 -20.35
N TRP A 127 -12.93 -26.78 -21.01
CA TRP A 127 -14.06 -27.38 -21.72
C TRP A 127 -13.65 -28.22 -22.94
N ASN A 128 -12.38 -28.31 -23.31
CA ASN A 128 -11.96 -29.21 -24.40
C ASN A 128 -11.62 -30.63 -23.92
N SER A 129 -11.26 -30.82 -22.65
CA SER A 129 -10.82 -32.11 -22.10
C SER A 129 -11.74 -32.67 -21.01
N SER A 130 -12.59 -31.82 -20.42
CA SER A 130 -13.29 -32.14 -19.16
C SER A 130 -14.80 -32.42 -19.26
N TRP A 131 -15.44 -32.37 -20.44
CA TRP A 131 -16.88 -32.69 -20.53
C TRP A 131 -17.21 -34.12 -20.09
N ILE A 132 -16.28 -35.07 -20.28
CA ILE A 132 -16.48 -36.47 -19.90
C ILE A 132 -16.57 -36.61 -18.37
N SER A 133 -15.72 -35.91 -17.61
CA SER A 133 -15.75 -35.94 -16.15
C SER A 133 -17.00 -35.22 -15.59
N ILE A 134 -17.43 -34.14 -16.25
CA ILE A 134 -18.71 -33.47 -15.92
C ILE A 134 -19.89 -34.43 -16.13
N ILE A 135 -19.98 -35.08 -17.30
CA ILE A 135 -21.05 -36.02 -17.61
C ILE A 135 -21.04 -37.19 -16.61
N GLN A 136 -19.87 -37.73 -16.28
CA GLN A 136 -19.72 -38.79 -15.28
C GLN A 136 -20.22 -38.34 -13.90
N ASN A 137 -19.83 -37.14 -13.44
CA ASN A 137 -20.26 -36.60 -12.15
C ASN A 137 -21.77 -36.31 -12.12
N VAL A 138 -22.34 -35.81 -13.22
CA VAL A 138 -23.79 -35.59 -13.36
C VAL A 138 -24.55 -36.91 -13.37
N LEU A 139 -24.04 -37.93 -14.07
CA LEU A 139 -24.64 -39.27 -14.09
C LEU A 139 -24.56 -39.97 -12.72
N LEU A 140 -23.43 -39.85 -12.02
CA LEU A 140 -23.26 -40.33 -10.64
C LEU A 140 -24.19 -39.60 -9.67
N GLY A 141 -24.35 -38.29 -9.84
CA GLY A 141 -25.30 -37.47 -9.07
C GLY A 141 -26.76 -37.88 -9.33
N LEU A 142 -27.14 -38.09 -10.59
CA LEU A 142 -28.46 -38.59 -10.99
C LEU A 142 -28.71 -39.99 -10.44
N LEU A 143 -27.73 -40.89 -10.50
CA LEU A 143 -27.81 -42.22 -9.92
C LEU A 143 -28.06 -42.13 -8.40
N ALA A 144 -27.28 -41.32 -7.69
CA ALA A 144 -27.46 -41.11 -6.25
C ALA A 144 -28.84 -40.52 -5.92
N PHE A 145 -29.33 -39.58 -6.73
CA PHE A 145 -30.67 -39.01 -6.61
C PHE A 145 -31.77 -40.04 -6.85
N ILE A 146 -31.64 -40.86 -7.89
CA ILE A 146 -32.56 -41.97 -8.19
C ILE A 146 -32.58 -42.96 -7.03
N VAL A 147 -31.43 -43.37 -6.50
CA VAL A 147 -31.34 -44.28 -5.35
C VAL A 147 -32.03 -43.67 -4.12
N THR A 148 -31.87 -42.37 -3.91
CA THR A 148 -32.48 -41.63 -2.79
C THR A 148 -34.01 -41.56 -2.88
N ILE A 149 -34.58 -41.60 -4.09
CA ILE A 149 -36.04 -41.66 -4.30
C ILE A 149 -36.55 -43.10 -4.33
N ALA A 150 -35.85 -43.97 -5.05
CA ALA A 150 -36.27 -45.34 -5.34
C ALA A 150 -36.23 -46.22 -4.10
N VAL A 151 -35.24 -46.05 -3.21
CA VAL A 151 -35.13 -46.87 -1.99
C VAL A 151 -36.29 -46.60 -1.02
N PRO A 152 -36.64 -45.34 -0.68
CA PRO A 152 -37.84 -45.07 0.13
C PRO A 152 -39.13 -45.56 -0.52
N LEU A 153 -39.28 -45.38 -1.84
CA LEU A 153 -40.45 -45.87 -2.57
C LEU A 153 -40.57 -47.40 -2.50
N LEU A 154 -39.45 -48.10 -2.68
CA LEU A 154 -39.37 -49.55 -2.57
C LEU A 154 -39.75 -50.02 -1.15
N VAL A 155 -39.27 -49.32 -0.11
CA VAL A 155 -39.62 -49.61 1.29
C VAL A 155 -41.12 -49.43 1.54
N VAL A 156 -41.76 -48.41 0.95
CA VAL A 156 -43.21 -48.22 1.04
C VAL A 156 -43.97 -49.35 0.34
N VAL A 157 -43.60 -49.68 -0.90
CA VAL A 157 -44.26 -50.74 -1.68
C VAL A 157 -44.14 -52.11 -0.99
N LEU A 158 -42.93 -52.49 -0.57
CA LEU A 158 -42.69 -53.74 0.15
C LEU A 158 -43.38 -53.76 1.51
N GLY A 159 -43.39 -52.63 2.22
CA GLY A 159 -44.09 -52.51 3.50
C GLY A 159 -45.60 -52.73 3.36
N LEU A 160 -46.20 -52.24 2.27
CA LEU A 160 -47.63 -52.47 1.97
C LEU A 160 -47.91 -53.94 1.64
N GLU A 161 -47.11 -54.60 0.78
CA GLU A 161 -47.27 -56.02 0.44
C GLU A 161 -47.05 -56.95 1.65
N LEU A 162 -46.06 -56.64 2.50
CA LEU A 162 -45.80 -57.37 3.75
C LEU A 162 -46.97 -57.24 4.74
N SER A 163 -47.58 -56.05 4.83
CA SER A 163 -48.74 -55.82 5.71
C SER A 163 -49.95 -56.66 5.30
N GLU A 164 -50.15 -56.88 3.99
CA GLU A 164 -51.17 -57.78 3.46
C GLU A 164 -50.83 -59.26 3.69
N SER A 165 -49.57 -59.64 3.47
CA SER A 165 -49.12 -61.04 3.56
C SER A 165 -49.05 -61.58 4.99
N LEU A 166 -48.77 -60.73 5.98
CA LEU A 166 -48.61 -61.14 7.38
C LEU A 166 -49.95 -61.22 8.16
N ASN A 167 -51.11 -60.98 7.54
CA ASN A 167 -52.43 -60.99 8.21
C ASN A 167 -52.52 -60.10 9.46
N ILE A 168 -51.67 -59.06 9.56
CA ILE A 168 -51.70 -58.05 10.64
C ILE A 168 -53.00 -57.21 10.57
N ILE A 169 -53.75 -57.32 9.46
CA ILE A 169 -55.00 -56.62 9.12
C ILE A 169 -56.21 -56.98 10.02
N ARG A 170 -56.10 -57.93 10.94
CA ARG A 170 -57.25 -58.28 11.80
C ARG A 170 -57.60 -57.20 12.84
N ASP A 171 -56.69 -56.28 13.14
CA ASP A 171 -56.91 -55.15 14.05
C ASP A 171 -56.68 -53.81 13.32
N SER A 172 -57.74 -53.03 13.07
CA SER A 172 -57.70 -51.82 12.23
C SER A 172 -56.74 -50.75 12.76
N ASN A 173 -56.58 -50.67 14.09
CA ASN A 173 -55.71 -49.67 14.73
C ASN A 173 -54.21 -49.95 14.51
N LEU A 174 -53.80 -51.22 14.42
CA LEU A 174 -52.38 -51.59 14.23
C LEU A 174 -51.92 -51.37 12.78
N ALA A 175 -52.81 -51.62 11.82
CA ALA A 175 -52.52 -51.39 10.41
C ALA A 175 -52.30 -49.91 10.08
N ASP A 176 -53.08 -49.00 10.68
CA ASP A 176 -52.94 -47.56 10.48
C ASP A 176 -51.66 -47.00 11.13
N VAL A 177 -51.30 -47.49 12.31
CA VAL A 177 -50.01 -47.16 12.96
C VAL A 177 -48.84 -47.64 12.10
N PHE A 178 -48.89 -48.87 11.58
CA PHE A 178 -47.81 -49.41 10.73
C PHE A 178 -47.63 -48.61 9.44
N LYS A 179 -48.72 -48.26 8.76
CA LYS A 179 -48.68 -47.37 7.58
C LYS A 179 -48.10 -46.02 7.94
N GLY A 180 -48.53 -45.41 9.05
CA GLY A 180 -47.97 -44.15 9.54
C GLY A 180 -46.45 -44.20 9.77
N VAL A 181 -45.93 -45.31 10.32
CA VAL A 181 -44.50 -45.52 10.54
C VAL A 181 -43.73 -45.71 9.23
N VAL A 182 -44.25 -46.49 8.28
CA VAL A 182 -43.59 -46.71 6.98
C VAL A 182 -43.57 -45.44 6.14
N TYR A 183 -44.68 -44.68 6.11
CA TYR A 183 -44.74 -43.41 5.39
C TYR A 183 -43.87 -42.33 6.05
N SER A 184 -43.90 -42.19 7.38
CA SER A 184 -43.03 -41.21 8.06
C SER A 184 -41.54 -41.57 7.97
N GLY A 185 -41.19 -42.86 8.08
CA GLY A 185 -39.82 -43.35 7.94
C GLY A 185 -39.26 -43.15 6.53
N SER A 186 -40.06 -43.40 5.48
CA SER A 186 -39.66 -43.18 4.09
C SER A 186 -39.48 -41.70 3.76
N VAL A 187 -40.36 -40.82 4.23
CA VAL A 187 -40.19 -39.36 4.10
C VAL A 187 -38.93 -38.88 4.83
N LEU A 188 -38.65 -39.39 6.03
CA LEU A 188 -37.46 -39.03 6.78
C LEU A 188 -36.18 -39.47 6.05
N LEU A 189 -36.14 -40.69 5.51
CA LEU A 189 -35.01 -41.21 4.72
C LEU A 189 -34.80 -40.41 3.42
N PHE A 190 -35.88 -39.99 2.78
CA PHE A 190 -35.81 -39.14 1.59
C PHE A 190 -35.23 -37.75 1.93
N LEU A 191 -35.70 -37.12 3.00
CA LEU A 191 -35.19 -35.82 3.47
C LEU A 191 -33.73 -35.90 3.95
N THR A 192 -33.33 -36.96 4.65
CA THR A 192 -31.93 -37.16 5.07
C THR A 192 -31.02 -37.49 3.89
N GLY A 193 -31.52 -38.22 2.90
CA GLY A 193 -30.82 -38.48 1.63
C GLY A 193 -30.60 -37.20 0.83
N ILE A 194 -31.63 -36.38 0.64
CA ILE A 194 -31.51 -35.07 -0.03
C ILE A 194 -30.55 -34.17 0.73
N THR A 195 -30.69 -34.05 2.04
CA THR A 195 -29.80 -33.18 2.84
C THR A 195 -28.36 -33.67 2.83
N SER A 196 -28.10 -34.98 2.88
CA SER A 196 -26.75 -35.53 2.79
C SER A 196 -26.10 -35.32 1.42
N ILE A 197 -26.85 -35.50 0.33
CA ILE A 197 -26.40 -35.17 -1.04
C ILE A 197 -26.13 -33.67 -1.16
N TRP A 198 -27.03 -32.84 -0.64
CA TRP A 198 -26.89 -31.39 -0.67
C TRP A 198 -25.65 -30.93 0.11
N ILE A 199 -25.40 -31.51 1.30
CA ILE A 199 -24.18 -31.26 2.08
C ILE A 199 -22.93 -31.67 1.31
N ARG A 200 -22.94 -32.83 0.63
CA ARG A 200 -21.80 -33.34 -0.13
C ARG A 200 -21.48 -32.46 -1.34
N ILE A 201 -22.50 -32.06 -2.11
CA ILE A 201 -22.36 -31.13 -3.24
C ILE A 201 -21.84 -29.78 -2.77
N ARG A 202 -22.39 -29.22 -1.68
CA ARG A 202 -21.92 -27.98 -1.08
C ARG A 202 -20.45 -28.05 -0.67
N ASN A 203 -20.06 -29.15 -0.02
CA ASN A 203 -18.71 -29.31 0.52
C ASN A 203 -17.66 -29.54 -0.59
N GLU A 204 -17.98 -30.27 -1.66
CA GLU A 204 -17.03 -30.48 -2.78
C GLU A 204 -16.84 -29.24 -3.65
N LEU A 205 -17.91 -28.48 -3.89
CA LEU A 205 -17.84 -27.24 -4.67
C LEU A 205 -17.10 -26.10 -3.93
N GLY A 206 -17.19 -26.06 -2.59
CA GLY A 206 -16.52 -25.04 -1.78
C GLY A 206 -15.11 -25.38 -1.30
N ALA A 207 -14.77 -26.67 -1.12
CA ALA A 207 -13.48 -27.06 -0.57
C ALA A 207 -12.33 -27.10 -1.58
N GLY A 208 -12.61 -27.03 -2.89
CA GLY A 208 -11.60 -27.10 -3.95
C GLY A 208 -10.53 -26.01 -3.85
N ILE A 209 -10.92 -24.79 -3.46
CA ILE A 209 -10.01 -23.63 -3.34
C ILE A 209 -9.08 -23.78 -2.14
N ARG A 210 -9.64 -24.08 -0.96
CA ARG A 210 -8.86 -24.27 0.26
C ARG A 210 -7.87 -25.44 0.12
N ARG A 211 -8.29 -26.55 -0.50
CA ARG A 211 -7.38 -27.67 -0.81
C ARG A 211 -6.29 -27.26 -1.79
N GLY A 212 -6.63 -26.51 -2.85
CA GLY A 212 -5.67 -26.04 -3.85
C GLY A 212 -4.59 -25.14 -3.25
N ILE A 213 -4.98 -24.12 -2.47
CA ILE A 213 -4.01 -23.19 -1.86
C ILE A 213 -3.18 -23.91 -0.78
N SER A 214 -3.82 -24.66 0.13
CA SER A 214 -3.09 -25.33 1.23
C SER A 214 -2.16 -26.47 0.79
N GLN A 215 -2.38 -27.08 -0.38
CA GLN A 215 -1.48 -28.12 -0.91
C GLN A 215 -0.15 -27.55 -1.45
N HIS A 216 -0.11 -26.27 -1.83
CA HIS A 216 1.05 -25.65 -2.47
C HIS A 216 1.84 -24.72 -1.52
N VAL A 217 1.24 -24.25 -0.43
CA VAL A 217 1.95 -23.54 0.65
C VAL A 217 2.92 -24.47 1.39
N ASN A 218 2.66 -25.78 1.41
CA ASN A 218 3.46 -26.77 2.15
C ASN A 218 4.56 -27.47 1.33
N SER A 219 4.83 -27.05 0.08
CA SER A 219 5.89 -27.65 -0.75
C SER A 219 7.17 -26.82 -0.75
N PRO A 220 8.33 -27.38 -0.33
CA PRO A 220 9.58 -26.63 -0.13
C PRO A 220 10.35 -26.25 -1.41
N ASP A 221 9.82 -26.50 -2.61
CA ASP A 221 10.58 -26.33 -3.86
C ASP A 221 10.35 -24.94 -4.50
N TYR A 222 11.41 -24.14 -4.55
CA TYR A 222 11.39 -22.74 -5.00
C TYR A 222 11.34 -22.60 -6.54
N SER A 223 11.74 -23.65 -7.26
CA SER A 223 11.87 -23.66 -8.73
C SER A 223 10.54 -23.77 -9.50
N ASN A 224 9.45 -24.19 -8.83
CA ASN A 224 8.08 -24.25 -9.39
C ASN A 224 7.21 -23.04 -9.02
N ARG A 225 7.77 -22.00 -8.38
CA ARG A 225 6.99 -20.87 -7.84
C ARG A 225 6.49 -19.89 -8.90
N ILE A 226 7.24 -19.64 -9.97
CA ILE A 226 6.86 -18.65 -11.00
C ILE A 226 5.61 -19.08 -11.80
N PRO A 227 5.51 -20.33 -12.32
CA PRO A 227 4.28 -20.80 -12.96
C PRO A 227 3.09 -20.87 -12.00
N PHE A 228 3.35 -21.07 -10.71
CA PHE A 228 2.31 -21.11 -9.69
C PHE A 228 1.77 -19.73 -9.33
N VAL A 229 2.63 -18.72 -9.15
CA VAL A 229 2.19 -17.33 -8.92
C VAL A 229 1.36 -16.83 -10.09
N GLU A 230 1.79 -17.12 -11.33
CA GLU A 230 1.03 -16.78 -12.54
C GLU A 230 -0.33 -17.51 -12.60
N SER A 231 -0.37 -18.84 -12.35
CA SER A 231 -1.65 -19.57 -12.29
C SER A 231 -2.54 -19.19 -11.10
N PHE A 232 -1.96 -18.73 -10.00
CA PHE A 232 -2.70 -18.22 -8.85
C PHE A 232 -3.33 -16.86 -9.13
N HIS A 233 -2.70 -15.99 -9.92
CA HIS A 233 -3.30 -14.72 -10.32
C HIS A 233 -4.57 -14.95 -11.15
N ASP A 234 -4.48 -15.78 -12.19
CA ASP A 234 -5.63 -16.15 -13.02
C ASP A 234 -6.74 -16.76 -12.15
N ASP A 235 -6.35 -17.57 -11.16
CA ASP A 235 -7.31 -18.19 -10.26
C ASP A 235 -7.96 -17.18 -9.30
N PHE A 236 -7.19 -16.24 -8.76
CA PHE A 236 -7.67 -15.19 -7.87
C PHE A 236 -8.64 -14.26 -8.58
N GLU A 237 -8.34 -13.85 -9.81
CA GLU A 237 -9.26 -13.05 -10.62
C GLU A 237 -10.58 -13.80 -10.88
N ASN A 238 -10.49 -15.10 -11.20
CA ASN A 238 -11.67 -15.94 -11.38
C ASN A 238 -12.49 -16.08 -10.09
N ILE A 239 -11.84 -16.14 -8.92
CA ILE A 239 -12.49 -16.13 -7.61
C ILE A 239 -13.23 -14.80 -7.43
N VAL A 240 -12.54 -13.67 -7.55
CA VAL A 240 -13.14 -12.35 -7.34
C VAL A 240 -14.36 -12.20 -8.23
N ASN A 241 -14.21 -12.41 -9.54
CA ASN A 241 -15.30 -12.34 -10.51
C ASN A 241 -16.46 -13.32 -10.23
N ALA A 242 -16.17 -14.48 -9.63
CA ALA A 242 -17.20 -15.47 -9.31
C ALA A 242 -18.04 -15.08 -8.08
N TYR A 243 -17.43 -14.47 -7.06
CA TYR A 243 -18.06 -14.22 -5.77
C TYR A 243 -18.45 -12.75 -5.52
N SER A 244 -17.76 -11.77 -6.10
CA SER A 244 -18.08 -10.34 -5.94
C SER A 244 -19.32 -9.91 -6.74
N GLY A 245 -19.64 -10.63 -7.81
CA GLY A 245 -20.71 -10.23 -8.74
C GLY A 245 -20.34 -8.96 -9.50
N ASP A 246 -21.20 -7.95 -9.45
CA ASP A 246 -20.95 -6.62 -10.04
C ASP A 246 -20.53 -5.59 -8.98
N LYS A 247 -20.40 -6.02 -7.71
CA LYS A 247 -20.06 -5.12 -6.61
C LYS A 247 -18.55 -5.10 -6.38
N PRO A 248 -17.97 -3.93 -6.09
CA PRO A 248 -16.58 -3.86 -5.69
C PRO A 248 -16.34 -4.53 -4.33
N VAL A 249 -15.12 -5.03 -4.14
CA VAL A 249 -14.64 -5.59 -2.88
C VAL A 249 -13.60 -4.66 -2.28
N PHE A 250 -13.79 -4.24 -1.03
CA PHE A 250 -12.88 -3.35 -0.31
C PHE A 250 -12.02 -4.17 0.65
N VAL A 251 -10.73 -4.24 0.38
CA VAL A 251 -9.75 -5.01 1.15
C VAL A 251 -8.97 -4.07 2.07
N PHE A 252 -9.16 -4.23 3.36
CA PHE A 252 -8.48 -3.50 4.42
C PHE A 252 -7.25 -4.28 4.90
N ILE A 253 -6.10 -3.64 4.86
CA ILE A 253 -4.83 -4.18 5.35
C ILE A 253 -4.30 -3.26 6.43
N ASP A 254 -4.06 -3.77 7.63
CA ASP A 254 -3.60 -2.97 8.78
C ASP A 254 -2.35 -3.60 9.42
N ASP A 255 -1.59 -2.85 10.21
CA ASP A 255 -0.37 -3.29 10.91
C ASP A 255 0.76 -3.83 10.00
N LEU A 256 0.81 -3.40 8.73
CA LEU A 256 1.88 -3.80 7.81
C LEU A 256 3.27 -3.38 8.29
N ASP A 257 3.35 -2.21 8.94
CA ASP A 257 4.57 -1.62 9.50
C ASP A 257 5.10 -2.37 10.74
N ARG A 258 4.34 -3.33 11.29
CA ARG A 258 4.75 -4.16 12.43
C ARG A 258 5.31 -5.52 12.01
N CYS A 259 5.17 -5.89 10.75
CA CYS A 259 5.73 -7.12 10.21
C CYS A 259 7.26 -7.09 10.19
N GLU A 260 7.88 -8.28 10.16
CA GLU A 260 9.30 -8.38 9.85
C GLU A 260 9.58 -7.79 8.45
N ASN A 261 10.68 -7.03 8.31
CA ASN A 261 11.00 -6.26 7.10
C ASN A 261 10.77 -7.02 5.78
N GLN A 262 11.20 -8.29 5.74
CA GLN A 262 11.09 -9.10 4.53
C GLN A 262 9.64 -9.48 4.19
N LYS A 263 8.81 -9.72 5.20
CA LYS A 263 7.43 -10.19 5.05
C LYS A 263 6.48 -9.10 4.57
N ALA A 264 6.62 -7.88 5.07
CA ALA A 264 5.84 -6.74 4.58
C ALA A 264 6.05 -6.57 3.06
N ALA A 265 7.30 -6.63 2.62
CA ALA A 265 7.66 -6.53 1.20
C ALA A 265 7.16 -7.72 0.37
N GLU A 266 7.22 -8.95 0.89
CA GLU A 266 6.63 -10.14 0.24
C GLU A 266 5.11 -10.04 0.07
N LEU A 267 4.40 -9.54 1.08
CA LEU A 267 2.97 -9.31 0.96
C LEU A 267 2.66 -8.24 -0.09
N MET A 268 3.41 -7.13 -0.10
CA MET A 268 3.22 -6.05 -1.07
C MET A 268 3.51 -6.51 -2.51
N GLU A 269 4.55 -7.32 -2.72
CA GLU A 269 4.79 -7.99 -4.00
C GLU A 269 3.62 -8.89 -4.39
N GLY A 270 3.16 -9.75 -3.46
CA GLY A 270 2.05 -10.65 -3.70
C GLY A 270 0.76 -9.92 -4.07
N ILE A 271 0.41 -8.85 -3.34
CA ILE A 271 -0.78 -8.05 -3.65
C ILE A 271 -0.61 -7.31 -4.98
N ASN A 272 0.55 -6.71 -5.24
CA ASN A 272 0.81 -6.04 -6.52
C ASN A 272 0.67 -7.02 -7.70
N ALA A 273 1.05 -8.28 -7.48
CA ALA A 273 0.89 -9.34 -8.46
C ALA A 273 -0.59 -9.77 -8.63
N LEU A 274 -1.40 -9.68 -7.56
CA LEU A 274 -2.86 -9.91 -7.57
C LEU A 274 -3.69 -8.74 -8.11
N VAL A 275 -3.14 -7.53 -8.12
CA VAL A 275 -3.73 -6.34 -8.74
C VAL A 275 -3.54 -6.44 -10.26
N SER A 276 -4.26 -7.38 -10.89
CA SER A 276 -4.41 -7.44 -12.36
C SER A 276 -5.45 -6.41 -12.83
N VAL A 277 -5.37 -6.03 -14.11
CA VAL A 277 -6.08 -4.89 -14.74
C VAL A 277 -7.61 -5.08 -14.77
N GLU A 278 -8.15 -6.23 -14.35
CA GLU A 278 -9.58 -6.58 -14.50
C GLU A 278 -10.30 -6.94 -13.20
N THR A 279 -9.69 -6.68 -12.02
CA THR A 279 -10.33 -6.99 -10.74
C THR A 279 -11.15 -5.83 -10.18
N SER A 280 -12.33 -6.15 -9.60
CA SER A 280 -13.22 -5.18 -8.95
C SER A 280 -12.80 -4.86 -7.51
N ILE A 281 -11.49 -4.72 -7.24
CA ILE A 281 -10.95 -4.63 -5.88
C ILE A 281 -10.40 -3.24 -5.57
N PHE A 282 -10.74 -2.74 -4.40
CA PHE A 282 -10.10 -1.59 -3.78
C PHE A 282 -9.24 -2.07 -2.61
N PHE A 283 -7.97 -1.68 -2.57
CA PHE A 283 -7.09 -1.92 -1.44
C PHE A 283 -7.00 -0.67 -0.58
N ILE A 284 -7.21 -0.82 0.73
CA ILE A 284 -7.08 0.23 1.74
C ILE A 284 -6.01 -0.24 2.72
N VAL A 285 -4.81 0.33 2.63
CA VAL A 285 -3.63 -0.14 3.38
C VAL A 285 -3.23 0.89 4.42
N ALA A 286 -3.44 0.57 5.69
CA ALA A 286 -2.89 1.33 6.80
C ALA A 286 -1.43 0.95 7.05
N MET A 287 -0.56 1.96 7.10
CA MET A 287 0.86 1.76 7.39
C MET A 287 1.56 3.05 7.81
N ASP A 288 2.68 2.89 8.49
CA ASP A 288 3.76 3.87 8.51
C ASP A 288 4.57 3.71 7.21
N ARG A 289 4.48 4.72 6.33
CA ARG A 289 5.03 4.64 4.98
C ARG A 289 6.53 4.40 4.97
N ASP A 290 7.28 5.10 5.81
CA ASP A 290 8.74 5.06 5.78
C ASP A 290 9.29 3.77 6.36
N LYS A 291 8.64 3.21 7.39
CA LYS A 291 8.97 1.85 7.87
C LYS A 291 8.75 0.79 6.80
N VAL A 292 7.63 0.87 6.06
CA VAL A 292 7.35 -0.07 4.98
C VAL A 292 8.29 0.16 3.79
N ALA A 293 8.59 1.41 3.43
CA ALA A 293 9.55 1.76 2.38
C ALA A 293 10.94 1.22 2.71
N ALA A 294 11.43 1.42 3.94
CA ALA A 294 12.69 0.88 4.41
C ALA A 294 12.71 -0.66 4.37
N SER A 295 11.59 -1.30 4.71
CA SER A 295 11.43 -2.76 4.65
C SER A 295 11.56 -3.30 3.22
N VAL A 296 10.90 -2.65 2.26
CA VAL A 296 11.00 -2.96 0.83
C VAL A 296 12.41 -2.73 0.31
N ALA A 297 13.03 -1.60 0.65
CA ALA A 297 14.39 -1.27 0.23
C ALA A 297 15.39 -2.33 0.68
N LYS A 298 15.33 -2.70 1.96
CA LYS A 298 16.21 -3.71 2.55
C LYS A 298 16.12 -5.08 1.87
N LYS A 299 14.93 -5.46 1.38
CA LYS A 299 14.74 -6.72 0.64
C LYS A 299 15.39 -6.70 -0.74
N HIS A 300 15.42 -5.54 -1.40
CA HIS A 300 15.95 -5.38 -2.76
C HIS A 300 17.38 -4.86 -2.84
N GLN A 301 18.04 -4.63 -1.69
CA GLN A 301 19.47 -4.34 -1.64
C GLN A 301 20.29 -5.55 -2.08
N ASP A 302 20.98 -5.42 -3.20
CA ASP A 302 21.98 -6.41 -3.61
C ASP A 302 23.23 -6.25 -2.72
N PRO A 303 23.69 -7.30 -2.00
CA PRO A 303 24.80 -7.19 -1.03
C PRO A 303 26.11 -6.63 -1.61
N VAL A 304 26.26 -6.66 -2.94
CA VAL A 304 27.47 -6.22 -3.67
C VAL A 304 27.48 -4.71 -3.95
N GLU A 305 26.32 -4.05 -4.01
CA GLU A 305 26.23 -2.60 -4.24
C GLU A 305 26.41 -1.79 -2.94
N SER A 306 26.03 -2.36 -1.79
CA SER A 306 26.21 -1.74 -0.48
C SER A 306 27.67 -1.47 -0.10
N GLU A 307 28.62 -2.25 -0.63
CA GLU A 307 30.06 -2.01 -0.38
C GLU A 307 30.66 -0.93 -1.30
N ARG A 308 30.07 -0.69 -2.49
CA ARG A 308 30.56 0.34 -3.43
C ARG A 308 30.06 1.74 -3.08
N ASN A 309 28.83 1.85 -2.57
CA ASN A 309 28.24 3.15 -2.21
C ASN A 309 28.79 3.76 -0.91
N ILE A 310 29.57 3.02 -0.12
CA ILE A 310 30.24 3.54 1.09
C ILE A 310 31.45 4.43 0.74
N VAL A 311 31.99 4.32 -0.47
CA VAL A 311 33.24 5.02 -0.84
C VAL A 311 33.00 6.38 -1.48
N ASP A 312 31.88 6.61 -2.20
CA ASP A 312 31.77 7.78 -3.10
C ASP A 312 30.69 8.83 -2.77
N ASN A 313 29.74 8.62 -1.86
CA ASN A 313 28.69 9.63 -1.61
C ASN A 313 28.83 10.35 -0.25
N LYS A 314 29.66 11.39 -0.26
CA LYS A 314 29.65 12.49 0.73
C LYS A 314 28.88 13.71 0.22
N THR A 315 27.70 13.54 -0.37
CA THR A 315 26.79 14.65 -0.71
C THR A 315 25.48 14.06 -1.21
N ASP A 316 24.56 13.75 -0.29
CA ASP A 316 23.12 14.01 -0.41
C ASP A 316 22.41 13.46 0.84
N GLN A 317 21.58 14.29 1.47
CA GLN A 317 20.91 14.06 2.75
C GLN A 317 19.65 13.19 2.62
N GLN A 318 19.67 12.15 1.78
CA GLN A 318 18.64 11.11 1.79
C GLN A 318 19.33 9.75 1.82
N ASN A 319 18.87 8.86 2.71
CA ASN A 319 19.31 7.48 2.68
C ASN A 319 18.83 6.87 1.34
N PRO A 320 19.73 6.58 0.37
CA PRO A 320 19.35 6.19 -1.00
C PRO A 320 18.45 4.95 -1.03
N ASP A 321 18.51 4.15 0.03
CA ASP A 321 17.67 2.99 0.27
C ASP A 321 16.18 3.35 0.45
N ILE A 322 15.87 4.35 1.28
CA ILE A 322 14.48 4.77 1.54
C ILE A 322 13.84 5.35 0.27
N THR A 323 14.62 6.09 -0.53
CA THR A 323 14.17 6.64 -1.81
C THR A 323 13.76 5.54 -2.78
N TYR A 324 14.49 4.41 -2.83
CA TYR A 324 14.09 3.25 -3.63
C TYR A 324 12.77 2.65 -3.13
N GLY A 325 12.64 2.41 -1.82
CA GLY A 325 11.43 1.87 -1.22
C GLY A 325 10.20 2.73 -1.49
N ASN A 326 10.35 4.05 -1.35
CA ASN A 326 9.28 5.01 -1.64
C ASN A 326 8.89 5.01 -3.12
N LYS A 327 9.85 4.92 -4.06
CA LYS A 327 9.59 4.75 -5.50
C LYS A 327 8.88 3.42 -5.80
N TYR A 328 9.22 2.36 -5.09
CA TYR A 328 8.53 1.07 -5.21
C TYR A 328 7.07 1.20 -4.78
N LEU A 329 6.80 1.75 -3.59
CA LEU A 329 5.46 1.93 -3.06
C LEU A 329 4.59 2.81 -3.97
N GLN A 330 5.16 3.81 -4.64
CA GLN A 330 4.45 4.64 -5.63
C GLN A 330 3.96 3.87 -6.87
N LYS A 331 4.53 2.69 -7.18
CA LYS A 331 4.00 1.84 -8.26
C LYS A 331 2.68 1.19 -7.88
N PHE A 332 2.48 0.97 -6.58
CA PHE A 332 1.36 0.23 -6.02
C PHE A 332 0.26 1.14 -5.43
N ILE A 333 0.66 2.19 -4.72
CA ILE A 333 -0.25 3.13 -4.04
C ILE A 333 -0.56 4.27 -5.00
N GLN A 334 -1.82 4.35 -5.43
CA GLN A 334 -2.29 5.42 -6.31
C GLN A 334 -2.68 6.68 -5.53
N ILE A 335 -3.23 6.52 -4.32
CA ILE A 335 -3.66 7.64 -3.47
C ILE A 335 -3.11 7.43 -2.06
N SER A 336 -2.48 8.46 -1.51
CA SER A 336 -2.07 8.48 -0.10
C SER A 336 -2.98 9.44 0.66
N PHE A 337 -3.55 8.96 1.77
CA PHE A 337 -4.36 9.74 2.69
C PHE A 337 -3.66 9.76 4.06
N GLN A 338 -3.24 10.93 4.52
CA GLN A 338 -2.68 11.11 5.84
C GLN A 338 -3.81 11.22 6.87
N VAL A 339 -3.76 10.42 7.93
CA VAL A 339 -4.70 10.54 9.04
C VAL A 339 -4.48 11.91 9.71
N PRO A 340 -5.49 12.78 9.75
CA PRO A 340 -5.34 14.13 10.26
C PRO A 340 -5.14 14.11 11.78
N SER A 341 -4.26 14.96 12.28
CA SER A 341 -4.17 15.23 13.72
C SER A 341 -5.48 15.85 14.23
N PRO A 342 -6.02 15.36 15.37
CA PRO A 342 -7.27 15.89 15.91
C PRO A 342 -7.12 17.36 16.31
N SER A 343 -8.19 18.14 16.13
CA SER A 343 -8.22 19.54 16.57
C SER A 343 -8.21 19.64 18.09
N LYS A 344 -7.82 20.79 18.66
CA LYS A 344 -7.89 21.01 20.11
C LYS A 344 -9.29 20.74 20.67
N GLN A 345 -10.33 21.18 19.95
CA GLN A 345 -11.71 20.93 20.34
C GLN A 345 -12.03 19.42 20.34
N ASN A 346 -11.62 18.69 19.30
CA ASN A 346 -11.87 17.25 19.22
C ASN A 346 -11.15 16.49 20.34
N VAL A 347 -9.95 16.93 20.74
CA VAL A 347 -9.23 16.36 21.87
C VAL A 347 -9.95 16.67 23.20
N GLU A 348 -10.47 17.88 23.36
CA GLU A 348 -11.27 18.25 24.54
C GLU A 348 -12.55 17.40 24.62
N ASP A 349 -13.27 17.24 23.51
CA ASP A 349 -14.48 16.42 23.40
C ASP A 349 -14.18 14.93 23.71
N PHE A 350 -13.07 14.40 23.19
CA PHE A 350 -12.62 13.03 23.49
C PHE A 350 -12.23 12.85 24.96
N VAL A 351 -11.54 13.82 25.56
CA VAL A 351 -11.23 13.76 27.00
C VAL A 351 -12.52 13.82 27.82
N GLU A 352 -13.50 14.62 27.42
CA GLU A 352 -14.81 14.67 28.05
C GLU A 352 -15.53 13.31 27.94
N SER A 353 -15.48 12.64 26.78
CA SER A 353 -16.06 11.30 26.58
C SER A 353 -15.39 10.24 27.45
N LEU A 354 -14.07 10.32 27.65
CA LEU A 354 -13.33 9.41 28.54
C LEU A 354 -13.64 9.63 30.03
N VAL A 355 -13.92 10.87 30.43
CA VAL A 355 -14.17 11.24 31.84
C VAL A 355 -15.64 11.04 32.24
N HIS A 356 -16.58 11.22 31.32
CA HIS A 356 -18.01 11.15 31.60
C HIS A 356 -18.68 9.92 30.97
N THR A 357 -18.88 8.87 31.78
CA THR A 357 -19.56 7.62 31.36
C THR A 357 -21.10 7.72 31.31
N GLU A 358 -21.69 8.89 31.52
CA GLU A 358 -23.15 9.06 31.37
C GLU A 358 -23.49 9.60 29.99
N SER A 359 -24.24 8.76 29.26
CA SER A 359 -24.85 9.00 27.96
C SER A 359 -25.64 10.31 27.92
N SER A 360 -24.97 11.42 27.68
CA SER A 360 -25.54 12.44 26.83
C SER A 360 -25.19 12.03 25.42
N GLN A 361 -26.10 11.28 24.78
CA GLN A 361 -26.23 11.36 23.34
C GLN A 361 -26.56 12.83 23.03
N THR A 362 -25.55 13.69 23.03
CA THR A 362 -25.56 14.87 22.20
C THR A 362 -25.66 14.25 20.82
N LYS A 363 -26.86 14.25 20.26
CA LYS A 363 -27.04 14.18 18.81
C LYS A 363 -26.04 15.18 18.29
N SER A 364 -24.89 14.70 17.82
CA SER A 364 -24.03 15.46 16.94
C SER A 364 -25.00 15.92 15.87
N GLU A 365 -25.31 17.21 15.93
CA GLU A 365 -26.18 17.84 14.98
C GLU A 365 -25.66 17.35 13.64
N THR A 366 -26.50 16.61 12.92
CA THR A 366 -26.37 16.50 11.49
C THR A 366 -26.44 17.93 11.02
N VAL A 367 -25.29 18.62 11.04
CA VAL A 367 -25.13 19.88 10.36
C VAL A 367 -25.27 19.44 8.92
N ASP A 368 -26.48 19.63 8.46
CA ASP A 368 -26.94 19.39 7.12
C ASP A 368 -26.14 20.38 6.28
N TRP A 369 -24.88 20.05 5.97
CA TRP A 369 -24.00 20.85 5.13
C TRP A 369 -24.58 20.77 3.73
N HIS A 370 -25.49 21.71 3.49
CA HIS A 370 -26.38 21.76 2.35
C HIS A 370 -25.62 21.67 1.02
N LYS A 371 -26.29 21.01 0.09
CA LYS A 371 -26.31 21.25 -1.36
C LYS A 371 -25.55 22.52 -1.78
N ASN A 372 -24.30 22.34 -2.18
CA ASN A 372 -23.69 23.19 -3.19
C ASN A 372 -23.31 22.31 -4.37
N THR A 373 -24.31 22.05 -5.22
CA THR A 373 -24.18 21.20 -6.41
C THR A 373 -23.62 22.00 -7.60
N GLU A 374 -23.62 23.34 -7.55
CA GLU A 374 -23.10 24.19 -8.63
C GLU A 374 -21.57 24.10 -8.80
N ALA A 375 -20.81 23.83 -7.73
CA ALA A 375 -19.35 23.71 -7.80
C ALA A 375 -18.86 22.48 -8.61
N LEU A 376 -19.69 21.43 -8.73
CA LEU A 376 -19.34 20.20 -9.46
C LEU A 376 -19.51 20.32 -10.97
N ASN A 377 -20.45 21.14 -11.44
CA ASN A 377 -20.75 21.25 -12.87
C ASN A 377 -19.57 21.81 -13.68
N ASN A 378 -18.68 22.59 -13.05
CA ASN A 378 -17.45 23.10 -13.66
C ASN A 378 -16.18 22.34 -13.22
N PHE A 379 -16.30 21.33 -12.34
CA PHE A 379 -15.14 20.63 -11.81
C PHE A 379 -14.46 19.76 -12.87
N HIS A 380 -15.22 19.10 -13.74
CA HIS A 380 -14.66 18.35 -14.86
C HIS A 380 -13.84 19.27 -15.78
N ASP A 381 -14.41 20.41 -16.18
CA ASP A 381 -13.73 21.40 -17.02
C ASP A 381 -12.47 21.93 -16.35
N LYS A 382 -12.52 22.24 -15.05
CA LYS A 382 -11.35 22.69 -14.28
C LYS A 382 -10.30 21.60 -14.08
N LEU A 383 -10.72 20.35 -13.92
CA LEU A 383 -9.81 19.23 -13.87
C LEU A 383 -9.11 19.04 -15.22
N THR A 384 -9.82 19.10 -16.34
CA THR A 384 -9.23 19.05 -17.68
C THR A 384 -8.28 20.22 -17.92
N GLU A 385 -8.67 21.43 -17.56
CA GLU A 385 -7.84 22.64 -17.66
C GLU A 385 -6.54 22.49 -16.85
N MET A 386 -6.65 22.12 -15.57
CA MET A 386 -5.50 21.94 -14.68
C MET A 386 -4.61 20.79 -15.15
N SER A 387 -5.18 19.66 -15.54
CA SER A 387 -4.41 18.54 -16.10
C SER A 387 -3.68 18.94 -17.39
N SER A 388 -4.29 19.75 -18.26
CA SER A 388 -3.63 20.27 -19.46
C SER A 388 -2.49 21.22 -19.10
N LEU A 389 -2.73 22.18 -18.18
CA LEU A 389 -1.73 23.15 -17.74
C LEU A 389 -0.53 22.49 -17.06
N LEU A 390 -0.77 21.44 -16.28
CA LEU A 390 0.25 20.75 -15.49
C LEU A 390 0.87 19.55 -16.20
N SER A 391 0.30 19.08 -17.32
CA SER A 391 0.80 17.92 -18.09
C SER A 391 2.29 18.02 -18.41
N LYS A 392 2.77 19.21 -18.79
CA LYS A 392 4.19 19.48 -19.04
C LYS A 392 5.07 19.34 -17.79
N ARG A 393 4.54 19.67 -16.61
CA ARG A 393 5.26 19.64 -15.33
C ARG A 393 5.22 18.26 -14.67
N LEU A 394 4.24 17.44 -15.01
CA LEU A 394 4.18 16.02 -14.66
C LEU A 394 4.95 15.15 -15.68
N ASP A 395 5.92 15.73 -16.39
CA ASP A 395 6.75 15.09 -17.42
C ASP A 395 6.00 14.30 -18.50
N TYR A 396 4.72 14.63 -18.73
CA TYR A 396 3.80 13.85 -19.55
C TYR A 396 3.72 12.36 -19.17
N ASN A 397 4.07 12.01 -17.93
CA ASN A 397 4.00 10.64 -17.44
C ASN A 397 2.54 10.26 -17.18
N PRO A 398 1.98 9.24 -17.88
CA PRO A 398 0.58 8.87 -17.72
C PRO A 398 0.21 8.46 -16.29
N ARG A 399 1.15 7.89 -15.53
CA ARG A 399 0.92 7.52 -14.12
C ARG A 399 0.82 8.76 -13.24
N ASP A 400 1.70 9.72 -13.42
CA ASP A 400 1.72 10.95 -12.62
C ASP A 400 0.51 11.83 -12.93
N ILE A 401 0.06 11.85 -14.19
CA ILE A 401 -1.20 12.49 -14.59
C ILE A 401 -2.41 11.79 -13.94
N LYS A 402 -2.50 10.45 -13.99
CA LYS A 402 -3.58 9.71 -13.33
C LYS A 402 -3.58 9.94 -11.82
N LYS A 403 -2.40 9.94 -11.20
CA LYS A 403 -2.21 10.22 -9.78
C LYS A 403 -2.69 11.64 -9.45
N PHE A 404 -2.28 12.65 -10.23
CA PHE A 404 -2.75 14.02 -10.08
C PHE A 404 -4.28 14.10 -10.16
N VAL A 405 -4.89 13.52 -11.20
CA VAL A 405 -6.34 13.51 -11.38
C VAL A 405 -7.02 12.87 -10.17
N ASN A 406 -6.60 11.67 -9.76
CA ASN A 406 -7.23 10.96 -8.65
C ASN A 406 -7.06 11.69 -7.32
N THR A 407 -5.86 12.19 -7.02
CA THR A 407 -5.60 12.97 -5.80
C THR A 407 -6.40 14.27 -5.80
N TYR A 408 -6.48 14.98 -6.92
CA TYR A 408 -7.23 16.23 -7.00
C TYR A 408 -8.74 16.03 -6.86
N ARG A 409 -9.30 14.98 -7.48
CA ARG A 409 -10.70 14.57 -7.27
C ARG A 409 -10.97 14.25 -5.81
N PHE A 410 -10.11 13.43 -5.20
CA PHE A 410 -10.22 13.02 -3.81
C PHE A 410 -10.16 14.23 -2.85
N GLN A 411 -9.17 15.10 -2.99
CA GLN A 411 -9.03 16.28 -2.14
C GLN A 411 -10.17 17.28 -2.33
N THR A 412 -10.67 17.45 -3.55
CA THR A 412 -11.82 18.34 -3.81
C THR A 412 -13.07 17.84 -3.08
N LEU A 413 -13.30 16.52 -3.12
CA LEU A 413 -14.39 15.89 -2.39
C LEU A 413 -14.19 16.07 -0.87
N LEU A 414 -12.98 15.83 -0.36
CA LEU A 414 -12.66 16.00 1.06
C LEU A 414 -12.89 17.45 1.52
N ALA A 415 -12.38 18.41 0.77
CA ALA A 415 -12.56 19.83 1.05
C ALA A 415 -14.04 20.25 0.98
N LYS A 416 -14.83 19.65 0.09
CA LYS A 416 -16.29 19.84 0.04
C LYS A 416 -16.99 19.26 1.27
N GLU A 417 -16.69 18.03 1.66
CA GLU A 417 -17.29 17.39 2.86
C GLU A 417 -16.95 18.16 4.14
N ARG A 418 -15.80 18.84 4.16
CA ARG A 418 -15.39 19.75 5.23
C ARG A 418 -15.95 21.16 5.13
N GLY A 419 -16.63 21.52 4.03
CA GLY A 419 -17.14 22.87 3.79
C GLY A 419 -16.05 23.94 3.59
N ILE A 420 -14.87 23.53 3.12
CA ILE A 420 -13.67 24.39 2.93
C ILE A 420 -13.72 25.14 1.59
N ILE A 421 -14.30 24.53 0.55
CA ILE A 421 -14.44 25.15 -0.77
C ILE A 421 -15.74 25.96 -0.81
N ASP A 422 -15.62 27.28 -0.96
CA ASP A 422 -16.75 28.16 -1.19
C ASP A 422 -16.34 29.37 -2.06
N ARG A 423 -16.98 29.55 -3.22
CA ARG A 423 -16.81 30.76 -4.05
C ARG A 423 -17.59 31.97 -3.51
N ASN A 424 -18.54 31.76 -2.59
CA ASN A 424 -19.46 32.78 -2.09
C ASN A 424 -19.16 33.29 -0.67
N ARG A 425 -18.13 32.78 0.00
CA ARG A 425 -17.62 33.39 1.25
C ARG A 425 -16.51 34.37 0.88
N GLY A 426 -16.78 35.65 1.11
CA GLY A 426 -15.84 36.73 0.84
C GLY A 426 -14.46 36.51 1.48
N VAL A 427 -13.47 37.20 0.89
CA VAL A 427 -12.08 37.40 1.30
C VAL A 427 -11.71 36.75 2.65
N GLY A 428 -10.94 35.67 2.58
CA GLY A 428 -10.13 35.16 3.71
C GLY A 428 -10.64 33.91 4.45
N VAL A 429 -11.70 33.21 3.99
CA VAL A 429 -12.28 32.07 4.74
C VAL A 429 -12.31 30.74 3.96
N GLY A 430 -12.11 30.72 2.63
CA GLY A 430 -12.16 29.49 1.83
C GLY A 430 -11.00 29.35 0.84
N ILE A 431 -10.73 28.11 0.41
CA ILE A 431 -9.77 27.78 -0.66
C ILE A 431 -10.54 27.61 -1.98
N THR A 432 -10.00 28.12 -3.08
CA THR A 432 -10.57 27.91 -4.42
C THR A 432 -10.21 26.53 -4.96
N VAL A 433 -11.01 26.01 -5.90
CA VAL A 433 -10.73 24.72 -6.54
C VAL A 433 -9.42 24.78 -7.33
N GLU A 434 -9.14 25.94 -7.93
CA GLU A 434 -7.91 26.26 -8.65
C GLU A 434 -6.65 26.26 -7.74
N GLN A 435 -6.71 26.92 -6.58
CA GLN A 435 -5.66 26.87 -5.55
C GLN A 435 -5.41 25.43 -5.09
N LEU A 436 -6.48 24.67 -4.87
CA LEU A 436 -6.37 23.27 -4.46
C LEU A 436 -5.67 22.44 -5.55
N GLY A 437 -6.08 22.56 -6.81
CA GLY A 437 -5.44 21.84 -7.91
C GLY A 437 -3.96 22.18 -8.07
N LYS A 438 -3.59 23.46 -7.89
CA LYS A 438 -2.20 23.91 -7.92
C LYS A 438 -1.40 23.34 -6.75
N PHE A 439 -2.01 23.29 -5.57
CA PHE A 439 -1.41 22.70 -4.39
C PHE A 439 -1.22 21.19 -4.50
N VAL A 440 -2.17 20.45 -5.11
CA VAL A 440 -1.98 19.02 -5.44
C VAL A 440 -0.78 18.82 -6.36
N ALA A 441 -0.59 19.71 -7.33
CA ALA A 441 0.56 19.64 -8.23
C ALA A 441 1.87 19.88 -7.48
N LEU A 442 1.89 20.89 -6.59
CA LEU A 442 3.02 21.15 -5.68
C LEU A 442 3.33 19.92 -4.82
N SER A 443 2.34 19.31 -4.18
CA SER A 443 2.54 18.16 -3.29
C SER A 443 3.06 16.93 -4.03
N LEU A 444 2.73 16.77 -5.32
CA LEU A 444 3.22 15.65 -6.12
C LEU A 444 4.64 15.89 -6.67
N GLN A 445 4.99 17.12 -7.05
CA GLN A 445 6.29 17.42 -7.67
C GLN A 445 7.37 17.83 -6.65
N LYS A 446 6.97 18.52 -5.58
CA LYS A 446 7.85 19.07 -4.56
C LYS A 446 7.36 18.63 -3.16
N PRO A 447 7.38 17.32 -2.87
CA PRO A 447 6.91 16.77 -1.61
C PRO A 447 7.61 17.39 -0.38
N GLN A 448 8.94 17.53 -0.46
CA GLN A 448 9.74 18.12 0.61
C GLN A 448 9.38 19.56 0.93
N PHE A 449 9.06 20.34 -0.09
CA PHE A 449 8.60 21.71 0.10
C PHE A 449 7.30 21.74 0.91
N VAL A 450 6.35 20.85 0.60
CA VAL A 450 5.09 20.75 1.36
C VAL A 450 5.34 20.33 2.80
N SER A 451 6.32 19.44 3.05
CA SER A 451 6.75 19.10 4.40
C SER A 451 7.33 20.31 5.15
N ASP A 452 8.20 21.10 4.51
CA ASP A 452 8.77 22.30 5.11
C ASP A 452 7.70 23.35 5.47
N LEU A 453 6.58 23.37 4.74
CA LEU A 453 5.43 24.23 5.05
C LEU A 453 4.71 23.84 6.35
N SER A 454 4.82 22.61 6.84
CA SER A 454 4.20 22.18 8.10
C SER A 454 4.69 23.01 9.30
N HIS A 455 5.95 23.45 9.27
CA HIS A 455 6.55 24.28 10.32
C HIS A 455 6.08 25.73 10.26
N ARG A 456 5.85 26.26 9.05
CA ARG A 456 5.41 27.64 8.85
C ARG A 456 4.57 27.76 7.58
N PRO A 457 3.25 27.49 7.68
CA PRO A 457 2.35 27.44 6.52
C PRO A 457 2.31 28.76 5.70
N LYS A 458 2.55 29.89 6.36
CA LYS A 458 2.56 31.22 5.72
C LYS A 458 3.67 31.41 4.69
N ASP A 459 4.70 30.56 4.69
CA ASP A 459 5.82 30.67 3.76
C ASP A 459 5.39 30.41 2.31
N LEU A 460 4.30 29.65 2.08
CA LEU A 460 3.71 29.51 0.74
C LEU A 460 3.15 30.84 0.23
N ASN A 461 2.51 31.64 1.09
CA ASN A 461 2.01 32.96 0.72
C ASN A 461 3.18 33.89 0.33
N TYR A 462 4.28 33.88 1.10
CA TYR A 462 5.45 34.71 0.82
C TYR A 462 6.22 34.26 -0.43
N LEU A 463 6.36 32.96 -0.67
CA LEU A 463 6.97 32.45 -1.90
C LEU A 463 6.11 32.74 -3.12
N GLN A 464 4.78 32.70 -2.99
CA GLN A 464 3.88 33.13 -4.05
C GLN A 464 4.05 34.63 -4.37
N GLU A 465 4.13 35.48 -3.35
CA GLU A 465 4.39 36.92 -3.50
C GLU A 465 5.75 37.16 -4.19
N TYR A 466 6.80 36.44 -3.76
CA TYR A 466 8.12 36.49 -4.39
C TYR A 466 8.12 35.99 -5.85
N ALA A 467 7.34 34.96 -6.16
CA ALA A 467 7.24 34.42 -7.53
C ALA A 467 6.56 35.40 -8.50
N LEU A 468 5.59 36.19 -8.01
CA LEU A 468 4.84 37.17 -8.79
C LEU A 468 5.54 38.52 -8.90
N ASP A 469 6.43 38.85 -7.96
CA ASP A 469 7.24 40.06 -8.00
C ASP A 469 8.40 39.87 -8.99
N ASP A 470 8.33 40.54 -10.15
CA ASP A 470 9.41 40.59 -11.16
C ASP A 470 10.69 41.29 -10.63
N SER A 471 10.64 41.90 -9.44
CA SER A 471 11.79 42.51 -8.79
C SER A 471 12.44 41.55 -7.79
N ASP A 472 13.77 41.42 -7.84
CA ASP A 472 14.58 40.58 -6.97
C ASP A 472 14.66 41.20 -5.55
N ASN A 473 13.50 41.28 -4.91
CA ASN A 473 13.25 42.06 -3.72
C ASN A 473 13.78 41.31 -2.48
N GLN A 474 14.98 41.68 -2.06
CA GLN A 474 15.70 41.01 -0.96
C GLN A 474 14.89 40.95 0.35
N ASP A 475 14.02 41.94 0.60
CA ASP A 475 13.18 42.02 1.80
C ASP A 475 12.14 40.89 1.90
N LEU A 476 11.67 40.35 0.76
CA LEU A 476 10.71 39.24 0.74
C LEU A 476 11.40 37.91 1.09
N GLY A 477 12.63 37.72 0.63
CA GLY A 477 13.43 36.53 0.94
C GLY A 477 13.84 36.42 2.42
N GLU A 478 13.89 37.54 3.15
CA GLU A 478 14.14 37.55 4.60
C GLU A 478 12.92 37.10 5.44
N LYS A 479 11.70 37.16 4.89
CA LYS A 479 10.47 36.73 5.60
C LYS A 479 10.31 35.21 5.69
N LEU A 480 11.02 34.46 4.84
CA LEU A 480 11.01 32.99 4.78
C LEU A 480 11.74 32.39 5.98
N SER A 481 11.24 31.25 6.46
CA SER A 481 11.94 30.44 7.46
C SER A 481 13.27 29.91 6.91
N ASP A 482 14.15 29.48 7.79
CA ASP A 482 15.40 28.85 7.37
C ASP A 482 15.16 27.53 6.60
N SER A 483 14.03 26.83 6.83
CA SER A 483 13.68 25.62 6.08
C SER A 483 13.14 25.92 4.68
N THR A 484 12.44 27.04 4.49
CA THR A 484 11.82 27.39 3.19
C THR A 484 12.69 28.31 2.32
N ARG A 485 13.72 28.93 2.89
CA ARG A 485 14.55 29.94 2.20
C ARG A 485 15.26 29.40 0.95
N ASP A 486 15.70 28.15 0.96
CA ASP A 486 16.43 27.56 -0.17
C ASP A 486 15.53 27.34 -1.39
N TRP A 487 14.22 27.10 -1.16
CA TRP A 487 13.23 26.88 -2.21
C TRP A 487 13.01 28.08 -3.13
N LYS A 488 13.37 29.30 -2.69
CA LYS A 488 13.31 30.51 -3.54
C LYS A 488 14.18 30.38 -4.81
N HIS A 489 15.20 29.53 -4.76
CA HIS A 489 16.12 29.31 -5.87
C HIS A 489 15.69 28.16 -6.80
N ASP A 490 14.66 27.39 -6.43
CA ASP A 490 14.12 26.31 -7.26
C ASP A 490 13.24 26.90 -8.39
N GLN A 491 13.82 26.99 -9.59
CA GLN A 491 13.16 27.55 -10.76
C GLN A 491 11.89 26.77 -11.18
N GLU A 492 11.82 25.47 -10.89
CA GLU A 492 10.63 24.68 -11.20
C GLU A 492 9.50 24.99 -10.23
N LEU A 493 9.82 25.12 -8.93
CA LEU A 493 8.85 25.51 -7.91
C LEU A 493 8.30 26.92 -8.20
N ILE A 494 9.18 27.90 -8.42
CA ILE A 494 8.77 29.27 -8.73
C ILE A 494 7.92 29.32 -9.99
N SER A 495 8.31 28.58 -11.04
CA SER A 495 7.48 28.48 -12.24
C SER A 495 6.11 27.88 -11.93
N LEU A 496 6.00 26.89 -11.05
CA LEU A 496 4.73 26.26 -10.71
C LEU A 496 3.84 27.20 -9.88
N LEU A 497 4.44 28.01 -9.01
CA LEU A 497 3.77 29.10 -8.30
C LEU A 497 3.27 30.21 -9.24
N ASN A 498 3.84 30.37 -10.42
CA ASN A 498 3.33 31.34 -11.41
C ASN A 498 2.25 30.79 -12.35
N ILE A 499 1.97 29.48 -12.33
CA ILE A 499 0.97 28.90 -13.24
C ILE A 499 -0.43 29.42 -12.91
N GLY A 500 -1.12 29.89 -13.95
CA GLY A 500 -2.50 30.35 -13.88
C GLY A 500 -2.66 31.77 -13.34
N CYS A 501 -1.58 32.37 -12.81
CA CYS A 501 -1.62 33.72 -12.28
C CYS A 501 -1.49 34.76 -13.39
N ASP A 502 -2.51 35.60 -13.56
CA ASP A 502 -2.60 36.61 -14.63
C ASP A 502 -2.59 38.05 -14.10
N GLY A 503 -2.34 38.23 -12.80
CA GLY A 503 -2.29 39.54 -12.15
C GLY A 503 -3.65 40.21 -11.93
N LEU A 504 -4.76 39.51 -12.19
CA LEU A 504 -6.09 39.98 -11.80
C LEU A 504 -6.28 39.86 -10.28
N THR A 505 -6.98 40.79 -9.65
CA THR A 505 -7.30 40.71 -8.21
C THR A 505 -8.82 40.62 -8.00
N PRO A 506 -9.34 39.58 -7.31
CA PRO A 506 -8.65 38.42 -6.76
C PRO A 506 -8.33 37.34 -7.84
N ASP A 507 -7.10 36.85 -7.84
CA ASP A 507 -6.64 35.75 -8.69
C ASP A 507 -7.06 34.40 -8.09
N PRO A 508 -7.84 33.57 -8.81
CA PRO A 508 -8.27 32.28 -8.30
C PRO A 508 -7.14 31.26 -8.12
N TYR A 509 -5.97 31.44 -8.73
CA TYR A 509 -4.79 30.56 -8.63
C TYR A 509 -3.73 31.04 -7.64
N SER A 510 -3.81 32.30 -7.19
CA SER A 510 -2.81 32.87 -6.27
C SER A 510 -3.02 32.38 -4.84
N PHE A 511 -1.94 31.96 -4.18
CA PHE A 511 -1.95 31.61 -2.75
C PHE A 511 -1.85 32.81 -1.80
N GLU A 512 -1.68 34.06 -2.28
CA GLU A 512 -1.44 35.23 -1.40
C GLU A 512 -2.39 35.33 -0.20
N ASN A 513 -3.68 35.05 -0.42
CA ASN A 513 -4.72 35.12 0.61
C ASN A 513 -5.29 33.75 0.98
N ALA A 514 -4.64 32.66 0.58
CA ALA A 514 -5.09 31.30 0.87
C ALA A 514 -4.78 30.90 2.32
N ASN A 515 -5.69 30.14 2.94
CA ASN A 515 -5.43 29.51 4.21
C ASN A 515 -4.69 28.17 4.00
N VAL A 516 -3.36 28.22 4.11
CA VAL A 516 -2.47 27.09 3.83
C VAL A 516 -2.61 25.96 4.85
N GLU A 517 -3.01 26.26 6.08
CA GLU A 517 -3.25 25.22 7.10
C GLU A 517 -4.34 24.23 6.65
N PHE A 518 -5.38 24.73 5.98
CA PHE A 518 -6.41 23.85 5.42
C PHE A 518 -5.91 23.03 4.24
N LEU A 519 -5.02 23.58 3.39
CA LEU A 519 -4.40 22.84 2.30
C LEU A 519 -3.54 21.68 2.85
N LEU A 520 -2.77 21.93 3.90
CA LEU A 520 -1.94 20.92 4.56
C LEU A 520 -2.80 19.82 5.21
N GLN A 521 -3.93 20.16 5.84
CA GLN A 521 -4.85 19.18 6.45
C GLN A 521 -5.50 18.20 5.47
N ILE A 522 -5.54 18.54 4.19
CA ILE A 522 -6.11 17.69 3.13
C ILE A 522 -5.03 17.18 2.16
N SER A 523 -3.76 17.52 2.43
CA SER A 523 -2.61 17.05 1.65
C SER A 523 -2.19 15.65 2.09
N PRO A 524 -1.70 14.80 1.18
CA PRO A 524 -0.73 13.81 1.59
C PRO A 524 0.51 14.59 2.02
N GLU A 525 0.77 14.67 3.32
CA GLU A 525 2.10 15.07 3.80
C GLU A 525 3.07 13.95 3.40
N SER A 526 3.70 14.13 2.26
CA SER A 526 4.96 13.48 1.97
C SER A 526 6.02 14.11 2.89
N ASP A 527 6.35 13.42 3.98
CA ASP A 527 7.71 13.20 4.47
C ASP A 527 7.70 12.94 5.98
N LEU A 528 8.09 11.73 6.41
CA LEU A 528 8.86 11.60 7.63
C LEU A 528 10.34 11.55 7.24
N THR A 529 10.99 12.71 7.28
CA THR A 529 12.10 12.76 8.21
C THR A 529 11.62 13.60 9.38
N LEU A 530 11.18 12.91 10.44
CA LEU A 530 11.00 13.57 11.73
C LEU A 530 12.29 14.37 12.01
N PRO A 531 12.21 15.61 12.53
CA PRO A 531 13.38 16.40 12.92
C PRO A 531 14.34 15.64 13.86
N ASP A 532 13.84 14.62 14.56
CA ASP A 532 14.60 13.73 15.44
C ASP A 532 15.61 12.82 14.73
N GLU A 533 15.47 12.56 13.42
CA GLU A 533 16.41 11.73 12.67
C GLU A 533 17.56 12.50 11.99
N ARG A 534 17.67 13.83 12.17
CA ARG A 534 18.89 14.54 11.75
C ARG A 534 20.08 13.96 12.49
N ARG A 535 20.86 13.11 11.83
CA ARG A 535 22.05 12.54 12.43
C ARG A 535 23.18 13.55 12.36
N VAL A 536 23.66 14.00 13.52
CA VAL A 536 24.81 14.88 13.64
C VAL A 536 26.02 13.99 13.91
N THR A 537 27.01 14.09 13.01
CA THR A 537 28.32 13.45 13.25
C THR A 537 29.08 14.28 14.26
N VAL A 538 29.36 13.69 15.42
CA VAL A 538 30.14 14.31 16.49
C VAL A 538 31.39 13.50 16.77
N ARG A 539 32.46 14.19 17.17
CA ARG A 539 33.65 13.57 17.72
C ARG A 539 33.53 13.54 19.23
N ILE A 540 33.59 12.36 19.83
CA ILE A 540 33.48 12.19 21.28
C ILE A 540 34.78 12.63 21.95
N LEU A 541 34.71 13.62 22.85
CA LEU A 541 35.85 14.17 23.57
C LEU A 541 36.09 13.46 24.91
N GLU A 542 35.03 12.94 25.52
CA GLU A 542 35.07 12.20 26.78
C GLU A 542 34.23 10.92 26.70
N PRO A 543 34.63 9.80 27.36
CA PRO A 543 33.85 8.58 27.33
C PRO A 543 32.50 8.78 28.05
N VAL A 544 31.41 8.75 27.28
CA VAL A 544 30.05 9.06 27.77
C VAL A 544 29.35 7.84 28.42
N GLY A 545 30.02 6.70 28.48
CA GLY A 545 29.45 5.45 29.00
C GLY A 545 28.68 4.67 27.94
N GLU A 546 27.73 3.86 28.40
CA GLU A 546 26.84 3.06 27.56
C GLU A 546 25.61 3.90 27.19
N ILE A 547 25.34 4.00 25.89
CA ILE A 547 24.18 4.67 25.32
C ILE A 547 23.25 3.63 24.69
N PHE A 548 21.96 3.90 24.70
CA PHE A 548 20.96 3.08 24.04
C PHE A 548 20.75 3.61 22.61
N GLY A 549 20.99 2.76 21.61
CA GLY A 549 20.69 3.05 20.21
C GLY A 549 19.20 3.03 19.93
N THR A 550 18.78 3.73 18.87
CA THR A 550 17.40 3.70 18.36
C THR A 550 17.01 2.34 17.77
N ASP A 551 17.98 1.43 17.62
CA ASP A 551 17.85 0.02 17.25
C ASP A 551 17.79 -0.92 18.47
N GLU A 552 17.56 -0.35 19.66
CA GLU A 552 17.48 -1.05 20.95
C GLU A 552 18.78 -1.77 21.38
N ARG A 553 19.92 -1.43 20.78
CA ARG A 553 21.24 -1.99 21.16
C ARG A 553 22.03 -1.03 22.05
N VAL A 554 22.82 -1.59 22.97
CA VAL A 554 23.70 -0.81 23.84
C VAL A 554 25.05 -0.57 23.18
N TYR A 555 25.43 0.69 23.00
CA TYR A 555 26.71 1.12 22.43
C TYR A 555 27.58 1.79 23.48
N LYS A 556 28.89 1.55 23.45
CA LYS A 556 29.84 2.22 24.33
C LYS A 556 30.71 3.18 23.53
N LEU A 557 30.47 4.48 23.69
CA LEU A 557 31.18 5.52 22.95
C LEU A 557 32.58 5.74 23.51
N ARG A 558 33.61 5.61 22.68
CA ARG A 558 35.02 5.81 23.07
C ARG A 558 35.48 7.23 22.76
N LYS A 559 36.45 7.72 23.54
CA LYS A 559 37.13 8.99 23.26
C LYS A 559 37.77 8.98 21.87
N SER A 560 37.66 10.09 21.15
CA SER A 560 38.08 10.31 19.76
C SER A 560 37.31 9.51 18.70
N GLN A 561 36.24 8.80 19.08
CA GLN A 561 35.37 8.14 18.12
C GLN A 561 34.51 9.18 17.40
N MET A 562 34.49 9.12 16.06
CA MET A 562 33.46 9.81 15.28
C MET A 562 32.24 8.93 15.21
N VAL A 563 31.10 9.47 15.63
CA VAL A 563 29.83 8.75 15.66
C VAL A 563 28.73 9.67 15.16
N SER A 564 27.86 9.11 14.32
CA SER A 564 26.68 9.79 13.82
C SER A 564 25.50 9.46 14.73
N LEU A 565 25.06 10.43 15.53
CA LEU A 565 24.00 10.28 16.53
C LEU A 565 22.79 11.14 16.14
N PRO A 566 21.55 10.74 16.51
CA PRO A 566 20.38 11.62 16.41
C PRO A 566 20.67 13.00 17.03
N ALA A 567 20.19 14.09 16.41
CA ALA A 567 20.46 15.46 16.86
C ALA A 567 20.08 15.68 18.33
N THR A 568 18.96 15.08 18.76
CA THR A 568 18.49 15.06 20.16
C THR A 568 19.49 14.46 21.14
N ASN A 569 20.34 13.53 20.70
CA ASN A 569 21.39 12.92 21.50
C ASN A 569 22.75 13.62 21.30
N ALA A 570 23.04 14.11 20.10
CA ALA A 570 24.30 14.76 19.77
C ALA A 570 24.41 16.16 20.39
N ILE A 571 23.35 16.97 20.31
CA ILE A 571 23.35 18.37 20.75
C ILE A 571 23.67 18.48 22.25
N PRO A 572 23.04 17.72 23.17
CA PRO A 572 23.37 17.78 24.59
C PRO A 572 24.82 17.36 24.90
N LEU A 573 25.42 16.46 24.11
CA LEU A 573 26.82 16.07 24.28
C LEU A 573 27.77 17.19 23.85
N VAL A 574 27.41 17.92 22.79
CA VAL A 574 28.16 19.08 22.32
C VAL A 574 28.03 20.26 23.30
N GLU A 575 26.83 20.56 23.77
CA GLU A 575 26.57 21.61 24.77
C GLU A 575 27.28 21.35 26.10
N ARG A 576 27.39 20.08 26.51
CA ARG A 576 28.11 19.67 27.72
C ARG A 576 29.62 19.54 27.52
N GLY A 577 30.14 19.79 26.31
CA GLY A 577 31.56 19.65 25.98
C GLY A 577 32.08 18.20 25.95
N ALA A 578 31.18 17.21 26.01
CA ALA A 578 31.53 15.78 25.95
C ALA A 578 31.76 15.30 24.50
N ALA A 579 31.29 16.07 23.51
CA ALA A 579 31.53 15.87 22.10
C ALA A 579 31.73 17.22 21.38
N GLU A 580 32.28 17.22 20.18
CA GLU A 580 32.34 18.40 19.33
C GLU A 580 31.84 18.06 17.93
N ILE A 581 31.20 19.04 17.29
CA ILE A 581 30.91 18.94 15.85
C ILE A 581 32.24 19.27 15.15
N PRO A 582 32.82 18.33 14.39
CA PRO A 582 34.05 18.59 13.69
C PRO A 582 33.82 19.76 12.73
N LYS A 583 34.53 20.87 12.95
CA LYS A 583 34.62 21.93 11.95
C LYS A 583 35.38 21.33 10.77
N PHE A 584 34.69 21.15 9.64
CA PHE A 584 35.37 20.95 8.37
C PHE A 584 35.93 22.30 7.94
N ASP A 585 36.96 22.76 8.64
CA ASP A 585 37.76 23.87 8.17
C ASP A 585 38.58 23.37 6.98
N GLN A 586 38.46 24.12 5.88
CA GLN A 586 39.30 24.01 4.71
C GLN A 586 40.76 24.34 5.08
N GLU A 587 41.47 23.38 5.66
CA GLU A 587 42.92 23.42 5.75
C GLU A 587 43.48 22.09 5.27
N GLN A 588 43.90 22.09 4.00
CA GLN A 588 44.85 21.14 3.47
C GLN A 588 46.09 21.10 4.38
N PRO A 589 46.57 19.93 4.81
CA PRO A 589 47.98 19.77 5.10
C PRO A 589 48.72 19.80 3.75
N SER A 590 49.59 20.80 3.63
CA SER A 590 50.54 21.05 2.55
C SER A 590 51.35 19.82 2.12
N ASP A 591 51.63 19.80 0.81
CA ASP A 591 52.78 19.19 0.12
C ASP A 591 52.85 17.66 -0.02
N ILE A 592 52.20 17.15 -1.08
CA ILE A 592 52.93 16.52 -2.19
C ILE A 592 52.37 17.06 -3.51
N SER A 593 53.17 17.90 -4.17
CA SER A 593 52.93 18.48 -5.49
C SER A 593 52.72 17.42 -6.57
N VAL A 594 51.59 17.49 -7.29
CA VAL A 594 51.56 17.20 -8.72
C VAL A 594 50.74 18.30 -9.40
N ASN A 595 51.41 19.12 -10.20
CA ASN A 595 50.80 20.18 -11.01
C ASN A 595 49.81 19.56 -11.99
N VAL A 596 48.53 19.91 -11.85
CA VAL A 596 47.50 19.69 -12.87
C VAL A 596 47.46 20.94 -13.74
N GLU A 597 48.48 21.08 -14.59
CA GLU A 597 48.49 22.07 -15.68
C GLU A 597 48.91 21.45 -17.02
N ASP A 598 48.98 20.11 -17.12
CA ASP A 598 49.38 19.40 -18.36
C ASP A 598 48.27 18.51 -18.96
N LEU A 599 46.99 18.68 -18.61
CA LEU A 599 45.91 17.85 -19.17
C LEU A 599 44.66 18.63 -19.63
N GLU A 600 44.82 19.89 -20.04
CA GLU A 600 43.90 20.55 -20.96
C GLU A 600 44.48 20.55 -22.38
N GLU A 601 44.54 19.41 -23.04
CA GLU A 601 44.52 19.33 -24.51
C GLU A 601 44.40 17.86 -24.95
N SER A 602 43.17 17.36 -25.07
CA SER A 602 42.73 16.42 -26.12
C SER A 602 41.38 15.79 -25.77
N LYS A 603 40.29 16.39 -26.24
CA LYS A 603 39.14 15.59 -26.66
C LYS A 603 39.53 14.90 -27.98
N PRO A 604 39.18 13.61 -28.19
CA PRO A 604 38.93 13.16 -29.54
C PRO A 604 37.45 12.91 -29.78
N ASN A 605 37.00 13.56 -30.84
CA ASN A 605 35.79 13.30 -31.60
C ASN A 605 35.66 11.83 -32.01
N ILE A 606 34.42 11.39 -32.07
CA ILE A 606 33.97 10.18 -32.76
C ILE A 606 34.31 10.33 -34.26
N SER A 607 35.15 9.44 -34.79
CA SER A 607 35.37 9.25 -36.23
C SER A 607 35.90 7.85 -36.51
N SER A 608 35.26 7.17 -37.46
CA SER A 608 35.60 5.89 -38.09
C SER A 608 37.07 5.77 -38.58
N GLY A 609 37.77 4.69 -38.21
CA GLY A 609 39.12 4.28 -38.64
C GLY A 609 39.46 2.83 -38.21
N PRO A 610 40.47 2.14 -38.80
CA PRO A 610 40.49 0.68 -39.00
C PRO A 610 40.87 -0.17 -37.76
N ALA A 611 40.51 -1.46 -37.84
CA ALA A 611 40.39 -2.45 -36.77
C ALA A 611 41.68 -2.92 -36.03
N ASP A 612 42.75 -2.13 -35.95
CA ASP A 612 44.05 -2.61 -35.43
C ASP A 612 44.52 -1.98 -34.10
N GLU A 613 43.66 -1.20 -33.42
CA GLU A 613 43.94 -0.64 -32.08
C GLU A 613 42.83 -0.94 -31.07
N GLN A 614 42.23 -2.14 -31.11
CA GLN A 614 41.31 -2.55 -30.05
C GLN A 614 42.10 -2.88 -28.77
N VAL A 615 41.76 -2.19 -27.67
CA VAL A 615 42.24 -2.47 -26.33
C VAL A 615 41.99 -3.95 -26.02
N ARG A 616 43.03 -4.67 -25.62
CA ARG A 616 42.98 -6.11 -25.33
C ARG A 616 43.04 -6.35 -23.84
N VAL A 617 42.34 -7.38 -23.39
CA VAL A 617 42.29 -7.79 -21.99
C VAL A 617 42.57 -9.28 -21.91
N THR A 618 43.43 -9.65 -20.96
CA THR A 618 43.71 -11.05 -20.66
C THR A 618 42.68 -11.55 -19.65
N ILE A 619 42.03 -12.67 -19.97
CA ILE A 619 41.02 -13.32 -19.15
C ILE A 619 41.44 -14.76 -18.87
N GLU A 620 41.05 -15.28 -17.71
CA GLU A 620 41.16 -16.69 -17.35
C GLU A 620 39.76 -17.29 -17.30
N MET A 621 39.57 -18.42 -17.96
CA MET A 621 38.29 -19.11 -18.04
C MET A 621 38.01 -19.85 -16.74
N ILE A 622 36.87 -19.57 -16.12
CA ILE A 622 36.45 -20.18 -14.85
C ILE A 622 35.60 -21.44 -15.11
N GLU A 623 34.93 -21.50 -16.25
CA GLU A 623 34.13 -22.64 -16.70
C GLU A 623 34.35 -22.94 -18.20
N ASN A 624 33.97 -24.13 -18.66
CA ASN A 624 34.03 -24.49 -20.07
C ASN A 624 33.01 -23.67 -20.85
N TYR A 625 33.45 -22.99 -21.91
CA TYR A 625 32.53 -22.25 -22.77
C TYR A 625 32.02 -23.16 -23.90
N PRO A 626 30.69 -23.30 -24.09
CA PRO A 626 30.12 -24.29 -25.00
C PRO A 626 30.36 -23.95 -26.48
N GLU A 627 30.57 -22.67 -26.81
CA GLU A 627 30.81 -22.20 -28.18
C GLU A 627 32.31 -22.00 -28.45
N LYS A 628 32.69 -21.99 -29.74
CA LYS A 628 34.08 -21.73 -30.13
C LYS A 628 34.32 -20.22 -30.19
N ILE A 629 35.53 -19.81 -29.81
CA ILE A 629 35.98 -18.41 -29.83
C ILE A 629 37.05 -18.27 -30.91
N PHE A 630 37.03 -17.17 -31.65
CA PHE A 630 38.06 -16.88 -32.65
C PHE A 630 39.27 -16.24 -31.99
N GLY A 631 40.45 -16.84 -32.19
CA GLY A 631 41.72 -16.28 -31.76
C GLY A 631 42.16 -15.12 -32.66
N ILE A 632 43.18 -14.40 -32.19
CA ILE A 632 43.73 -13.21 -32.84
C ILE A 632 44.37 -13.52 -34.21
N ASP A 633 44.68 -14.79 -34.46
CA ASP A 633 45.17 -15.33 -35.73
C ASP A 633 44.05 -15.77 -36.69
N GLY A 634 42.79 -15.57 -36.30
CA GLY A 634 41.60 -15.95 -37.06
C GLY A 634 41.23 -17.44 -36.97
N GLN A 635 41.90 -18.23 -36.12
CA GLN A 635 41.58 -19.64 -35.91
C GLN A 635 40.49 -19.81 -34.85
N GLU A 636 39.62 -20.81 -35.00
CA GLU A 636 38.62 -21.14 -33.98
C GLU A 636 39.20 -22.05 -32.89
N TYR A 637 39.08 -21.63 -31.64
CA TYR A 637 39.47 -22.39 -30.47
C TYR A 637 38.25 -22.82 -29.68
N ARG A 638 38.27 -24.06 -29.19
CA ARG A 638 37.36 -24.49 -28.13
C ARG A 638 38.05 -24.23 -26.80
N VAL A 639 37.37 -23.52 -25.92
CA VAL A 639 37.99 -22.95 -24.74
C VAL A 639 37.50 -23.70 -23.50
N GLU A 640 38.45 -24.25 -22.75
CA GLU A 640 38.19 -25.04 -21.55
C GLU A 640 38.54 -24.24 -20.29
N ARG A 641 38.07 -24.75 -19.15
CA ARG A 641 38.33 -24.16 -17.84
C ARG A 641 39.84 -24.07 -17.57
N ASN A 642 40.25 -22.92 -17.03
CA ASN A 642 41.63 -22.47 -16.75
C ASN A 642 42.45 -22.06 -17.98
N ASP A 643 41.86 -22.03 -19.18
CA ASP A 643 42.53 -21.42 -20.33
C ASP A 643 42.69 -19.90 -20.12
N VAL A 644 43.86 -19.37 -20.49
CA VAL A 644 44.17 -17.95 -20.43
C VAL A 644 44.20 -17.38 -21.84
N LEU A 645 43.34 -16.40 -22.10
CA LEU A 645 43.14 -15.82 -23.42
C LEU A 645 43.29 -14.31 -23.38
N THR A 646 43.96 -13.73 -24.38
CA THR A 646 44.00 -12.28 -24.59
C THR A 646 43.08 -11.94 -25.74
N LEU A 647 41.94 -11.32 -25.44
CA LEU A 647 40.90 -10.99 -26.42
C LEU A 647 40.67 -9.47 -26.46
N PRO A 648 40.15 -8.93 -27.57
CA PRO A 648 39.63 -7.57 -27.59
C PRO A 648 38.52 -7.38 -26.55
N VAL A 649 38.42 -6.18 -25.96
CA VAL A 649 37.41 -5.86 -24.94
C VAL A 649 35.97 -6.25 -25.35
N PRO A 650 35.50 -6.01 -26.59
CA PRO A 650 34.14 -6.39 -27.00
C PRO A 650 33.86 -7.89 -26.88
N ASP A 651 34.86 -8.73 -27.09
CA ASP A 651 34.73 -10.19 -27.07
C ASP A 651 34.92 -10.77 -25.66
N ALA A 652 35.70 -10.08 -24.81
CA ALA A 652 35.92 -10.48 -23.42
C ALA A 652 34.73 -10.15 -22.49
N ILE A 653 34.02 -9.03 -22.74
CA ILE A 653 32.92 -8.56 -21.87
C ILE A 653 31.80 -9.60 -21.71
N PRO A 654 31.25 -10.22 -22.78
CA PRO A 654 30.17 -11.19 -22.65
C PRO A 654 30.56 -12.42 -21.83
N LEU A 655 31.82 -12.88 -21.97
CA LEU A 655 32.34 -14.03 -21.23
C LEU A 655 32.47 -13.73 -19.73
N ILE A 656 32.89 -12.52 -19.39
CA ILE A 656 32.98 -12.08 -17.98
C ILE A 656 31.59 -11.84 -17.38
N GLN A 657 30.71 -11.13 -18.08
CA GLN A 657 29.37 -10.82 -17.58
C GLN A 657 28.50 -12.06 -17.37
N ARG A 658 28.68 -13.08 -18.20
CA ARG A 658 27.99 -14.37 -18.07
C ARG A 658 28.66 -15.33 -17.09
N GLY A 659 29.76 -14.91 -16.44
CA GLY A 659 30.45 -15.67 -15.40
C GLY A 659 31.37 -16.80 -15.90
N PHE A 660 31.59 -16.92 -17.22
CA PHE A 660 32.46 -17.96 -17.78
C PHE A 660 33.96 -17.65 -17.63
N ALA A 661 34.34 -16.38 -17.48
CA ALA A 661 35.72 -15.95 -17.36
C ALA A 661 35.89 -14.81 -16.33
N LYS A 662 37.10 -14.66 -15.79
CA LYS A 662 37.50 -13.50 -14.98
C LYS A 662 38.64 -12.77 -15.66
N ARG A 663 38.67 -11.45 -15.51
CA ARG A 663 39.80 -10.63 -15.94
C ARG A 663 41.03 -10.95 -15.11
N LEU A 664 42.16 -11.18 -15.77
CA LEU A 664 43.47 -11.16 -15.12
C LEU A 664 43.98 -9.72 -15.18
N ASN A 665 44.32 -9.16 -14.02
CA ASN A 665 44.94 -7.85 -13.93
C ASN A 665 46.41 -7.99 -14.36
N SER A 666 46.72 -7.53 -15.57
CA SER A 666 48.07 -7.14 -15.98
C SER A 666 48.04 -5.71 -16.46
#